data_AF-A0A2V8FWE4-F1
#
_entry.id   AF-A0A2V8FWE4-F1
#
_cell.length_a   1.000
_cell.length_b   1.000
_cell.length_c   1.000
_cell.angle_alpha   90.00
_cell.angle_beta   90.00
_cell.angle_gamma   90.00
#
_symmetry.space_group_name_H-M   'P 1'
#
loop_
_entity.id
_entity.type
_entity.pdbx_description
1 polymer ?
#
loop_
_entity_poly.entity_id
_entity_poly.type
_entity_poly.pdbx_seq_one_letter_code
_entity_poly.pdbx_strand_id
1 'polypeptide(L)'
;MTGHRDTETQRFSEVSPCPGGGTGRGTGRGTAKAAPYDAAPYNAAPYNAAPYNAVLVASPAATPASAQSRVTFSKDVAPIIFEKCAPCHRAGEIGPFSLLTYEDARPRARAIALATRTRAMPPWKPEPGSAEFVGARRLTERQIETIRQWVEEGAIEGDRSDLPPVPQLTEGWRLGQPDLVIRLADAYTLNGGGSDVLRNFVIPIPVTSTRYVRGIEFRPGNARVVHHANMRIDETPASRLLDEADPGPGFDGLVMSGSFPDGYFLGWTPGQLPPLLPDGMSWRLQPNSDLVLQLHMHPGDSSEVVQPSVGFFFTDRPATRTPLMLRLGRQNIDIQPGISGYTVEDHYTLPVDVDVSALQPHAHFRAREIKGLATLPDGTARWLIYIKDWDFNWQDLYRFADPLALPKGTTISMHYTYDNSAGNRRNPDHPPKRIRWGQNSTDEMGDLWIQVLTRSPDDRRRLIADFGPKVLAEDASGYEKLLDANPGNARLHDAAAAIFLRLQNTNRAVAHLTEALRVDPDFVSAHYNLATALVRLDRPNEAVEHLRRAVQLRPDFVAARVNLGASLRLLKRYDEATTELRLALQLQRGNAVAHANLGGIFSAEGRPREAIAEYRLALDANPDLLEPLAALAWTLATSPDAGLRQPAEAVRLAERAATLTNRRDVTVLDALAAAYASAGRFVDAVASEQFALDLVQAAGATAAAAPIRSRLELYRRKKPFRDR
;
A
#
# COMPACT_ATOMS: atom_id res chain seq x y z
N MET A 1 -36.67 -0.39 43.13
CA MET A 1 -36.35 -1.33 44.22
C MET A 1 -35.06 -2.03 43.82
N THR A 2 -33.92 -1.42 44.16
CA THR A 2 -33.03 -1.78 45.30
C THR A 2 -32.16 -3.01 44.99
N GLY A 3 -30.83 -2.96 45.00
CA GLY A 3 -29.96 -1.88 45.47
C GLY A 3 -28.47 -2.10 45.22
N HIS A 4 -27.75 -1.02 45.54
CA HIS A 4 -26.31 -0.80 45.57
C HIS A 4 -25.46 -1.89 46.24
N ARG A 5 -24.18 -1.91 45.87
CA ARG A 5 -23.09 -1.70 46.84
C ARG A 5 -21.92 -0.93 46.21
N ASP A 6 -21.66 0.21 46.83
CA ASP A 6 -20.49 1.07 46.70
C ASP A 6 -19.23 0.43 47.26
N THR A 7 -18.07 0.88 46.75
CA THR A 7 -16.91 1.22 47.59
C THR A 7 -16.13 2.38 46.94
N GLU A 8 -16.33 3.60 47.48
CA GLU A 8 -15.30 4.65 47.57
C GLU A 8 -14.11 4.13 48.41
N THR A 9 -12.87 4.63 48.38
CA THR A 9 -12.47 6.02 48.69
C THR A 9 -10.94 6.20 48.56
N GLN A 10 -10.54 7.48 48.40
CA GLN A 10 -9.25 8.16 48.72
C GLN A 10 -8.16 8.20 47.63
N ARG A 11 -8.00 9.30 46.88
CA ARG A 11 -7.49 10.67 47.21
C ARG A 11 -5.99 10.73 47.57
N PHE A 12 -5.21 11.37 46.70
CA PHE A 12 -4.30 12.45 47.11
C PHE A 12 -4.25 13.56 46.05
N SER A 13 -4.16 14.77 46.60
CA SER A 13 -4.34 16.15 46.14
C SER A 13 -3.18 16.79 45.38
N GLU A 14 -3.55 17.77 44.53
CA GLU A 14 -2.92 19.10 44.29
C GLU A 14 -1.48 19.13 43.72
N VAL A 15 -1.11 20.00 42.77
CA VAL A 15 -1.06 21.46 42.87
C VAL A 15 -1.04 22.11 41.46
N SER A 16 -1.91 23.10 41.24
CA SER A 16 -1.71 24.21 40.28
C SER A 16 -1.17 25.44 41.01
N PRO A 17 -0.48 26.35 40.31
CA PRO A 17 -0.90 27.75 40.42
C PRO A 17 -0.82 28.54 39.10
N CYS A 18 -1.83 29.39 38.88
CA CYS A 18 -1.72 30.68 38.17
C CYS A 18 -1.85 31.81 39.23
N PRO A 19 -1.85 33.14 38.95
CA PRO A 19 -1.52 33.91 37.73
C PRO A 19 -0.67 35.22 37.99
N GLY A 20 -0.40 36.00 36.92
CA GLY A 20 -0.10 37.45 36.95
C GLY A 20 1.31 37.81 36.48
N GLY A 21 1.62 38.85 35.69
CA GLY A 21 0.90 40.00 35.12
C GLY A 21 1.95 41.03 34.62
N GLY A 22 1.58 41.95 33.72
CA GLY A 22 2.36 43.17 33.39
C GLY A 22 3.07 43.18 32.02
N THR A 23 2.49 43.75 30.96
CA THR A 23 2.62 45.15 30.48
C THR A 23 3.99 45.57 29.95
N GLY A 24 4.07 45.96 28.67
CA GLY A 24 5.20 46.70 28.10
C GLY A 24 5.01 47.07 26.62
N ARG A 25 4.47 48.26 26.37
CA ARG A 25 4.43 48.93 25.05
C ARG A 25 5.85 49.32 24.60
N GLY A 26 6.11 49.29 23.30
CA GLY A 26 7.30 49.89 22.70
C GLY A 26 7.11 50.18 21.21
N THR A 27 6.68 51.39 20.92
CA THR A 27 6.53 51.99 19.58
C THR A 27 7.88 52.35 18.95
N GLY A 28 8.02 52.21 17.63
CA GLY A 28 9.14 52.78 16.88
C GLY A 28 8.86 52.90 15.38
N ARG A 29 8.33 54.06 14.96
CA ARG A 29 8.28 54.52 13.57
C ARG A 29 9.67 55.01 13.14
N GLY A 30 10.04 54.79 11.89
CA GLY A 30 11.14 55.48 11.22
C GLY A 30 10.93 55.54 9.71
N THR A 31 10.72 56.74 9.19
CA THR A 31 10.56 57.09 7.77
C THR A 31 11.62 58.12 7.37
N ALA A 32 12.27 57.98 6.20
CA ALA A 32 12.84 59.05 5.34
C ALA A 32 13.45 58.38 4.07
N LYS A 33 12.97 58.61 2.82
CA LYS A 33 13.18 59.73 1.86
C LYS A 33 14.66 60.02 1.50
N ALA A 34 15.09 59.65 0.28
CA ALA A 34 15.35 60.52 -0.92
C ALA A 34 16.83 60.99 -0.98
N ALA A 35 17.57 61.21 -2.09
CA ALA A 35 17.29 61.51 -3.50
C ALA A 35 18.62 61.27 -4.35
N PRO A 36 18.92 61.93 -5.51
CA PRO A 36 19.25 61.26 -6.79
C PRO A 36 20.65 61.63 -7.37
N TYR A 37 20.99 61.11 -8.56
CA TYR A 37 22.06 61.69 -9.41
C TYR A 37 21.69 61.64 -10.90
N ASP A 38 21.64 62.84 -11.50
CA ASP A 38 21.62 63.15 -12.94
C ASP A 38 23.05 63.13 -13.53
N ALA A 39 23.16 62.86 -14.84
CA ALA A 39 23.71 63.77 -15.86
C ALA A 39 24.46 63.06 -17.02
N ALA A 40 24.04 63.40 -18.25
CA ALA A 40 24.72 63.18 -19.54
C ALA A 40 25.97 64.10 -19.70
N PRO A 41 26.77 64.11 -20.81
CA PRO A 41 26.34 64.65 -22.13
C PRO A 41 27.03 64.13 -23.44
N TYR A 42 26.38 64.42 -24.59
CA TYR A 42 26.81 64.92 -25.94
C TYR A 42 28.20 64.53 -26.56
N ASN A 43 28.46 64.44 -27.88
CA ASN A 43 27.99 65.17 -29.07
C ASN A 43 28.64 64.57 -30.36
N ALA A 44 28.01 64.74 -31.54
CA ALA A 44 28.62 65.33 -32.77
C ALA A 44 27.91 64.93 -34.10
N ALA A 45 27.34 65.93 -34.76
CA ALA A 45 27.06 66.00 -36.22
C ALA A 45 28.34 66.51 -36.96
N PRO A 46 28.42 66.92 -38.27
CA PRO A 46 27.35 67.40 -39.18
C PRO A 46 27.54 67.08 -40.70
N TYR A 47 26.57 67.45 -41.55
CA TYR A 47 26.70 68.52 -42.58
C TYR A 47 25.52 68.56 -43.58
N ASN A 48 25.06 69.79 -43.83
CA ASN A 48 23.98 70.22 -44.73
C ASN A 48 24.47 70.43 -46.18
N ALA A 49 23.55 70.31 -47.15
CA ALA A 49 23.30 71.33 -48.18
C ALA A 49 21.92 71.12 -48.84
N ALA A 50 21.21 72.23 -49.04
CA ALA A 50 19.80 72.38 -49.47
C ALA A 50 19.66 72.59 -51.00
N PRO A 51 18.55 73.15 -51.54
CA PRO A 51 17.17 72.66 -51.65
C PRO A 51 16.66 72.69 -53.12
N TYR A 52 15.43 72.25 -53.42
CA TYR A 52 14.41 72.98 -54.21
C TYR A 52 13.07 72.20 -54.20
N ASN A 53 11.97 72.96 -54.14
CA ASN A 53 10.64 72.53 -53.72
C ASN A 53 9.76 71.88 -54.82
N ALA A 54 8.96 70.92 -54.34
CA ALA A 54 7.55 70.66 -54.62
C ALA A 54 7.10 70.13 -56.00
N VAL A 55 6.69 68.86 -56.02
CA VAL A 55 5.48 68.39 -56.73
C VAL A 55 4.72 67.46 -55.77
N LEU A 56 3.46 67.79 -55.49
CA LEU A 56 2.52 66.93 -54.77
C LEU A 56 2.10 65.77 -55.67
N VAL A 57 2.46 64.55 -55.29
CA VAL A 57 1.85 63.31 -55.79
C VAL A 57 1.31 62.54 -54.60
N ALA A 58 0.03 62.16 -54.71
CA ALA A 58 -0.77 61.52 -53.67
C ALA A 58 -0.09 60.27 -53.08
N SER A 59 -0.10 60.18 -51.74
CA SER A 59 0.28 58.97 -51.02
C SER A 59 -0.68 57.83 -51.36
N PRO A 60 -0.21 56.64 -51.75
CA PRO A 60 -1.03 55.45 -51.68
C PRO A 60 -1.32 55.17 -50.20
N ALA A 61 -2.60 54.92 -49.92
CA ALA A 61 -3.11 54.59 -48.61
C ALA A 61 -2.28 53.50 -47.94
N ALA A 62 -1.92 53.74 -46.67
CA ALA A 62 -1.44 52.69 -45.80
C ALA A 62 -2.53 51.61 -45.72
N THR A 63 -2.17 50.40 -46.13
CA THR A 63 -2.96 49.19 -45.84
C THR A 63 -3.19 49.15 -44.33
N PRO A 64 -4.43 49.04 -43.84
CA PRO A 64 -4.65 48.91 -42.41
C PRO A 64 -3.94 47.63 -41.95
N ALA A 65 -3.09 47.76 -40.94
CA ALA A 65 -2.58 46.63 -40.18
C ALA A 65 -3.76 45.70 -39.90
N SER A 66 -3.65 44.43 -40.31
CA SER A 66 -4.66 43.41 -40.09
C SER A 66 -5.14 43.50 -38.64
N ALA A 67 -6.43 43.76 -38.43
CA ALA A 67 -7.04 43.70 -37.11
C ALA A 67 -6.77 42.30 -36.53
N GLN A 68 -5.78 42.18 -35.65
CA GLN A 68 -5.66 41.00 -34.81
C GLN A 68 -6.95 40.91 -34.01
N SER A 69 -7.73 39.85 -34.25
CA SER A 69 -8.95 39.58 -33.49
C SER A 69 -8.58 39.53 -32.01
N ARG A 70 -9.20 40.39 -31.20
CA ARG A 70 -8.99 40.43 -29.75
C ARG A 70 -9.29 39.06 -29.12
N VAL A 71 -8.57 38.73 -28.05
CA VAL A 71 -8.80 37.49 -27.29
C VAL A 71 -10.02 37.67 -26.41
N THR A 72 -10.98 36.75 -26.51
CA THR A 72 -12.25 36.82 -25.78
C THR A 72 -12.45 35.62 -24.86
N PHE A 73 -13.31 35.79 -23.85
CA PHE A 73 -13.65 34.68 -22.97
C PHE A 73 -14.33 33.56 -23.76
N SER A 74 -15.41 33.87 -24.48
CA SER A 74 -16.30 32.88 -25.08
C SER A 74 -15.57 32.00 -26.10
N LYS A 75 -14.75 32.61 -26.97
CA LYS A 75 -14.05 31.90 -28.03
C LYS A 75 -12.73 31.27 -27.59
N ASP A 76 -11.91 31.99 -26.82
CA ASP A 76 -10.50 31.63 -26.65
C ASP A 76 -10.18 31.08 -25.24
N VAL A 77 -10.82 31.63 -24.19
CA VAL A 77 -10.48 31.28 -22.80
C VAL A 77 -11.42 30.21 -22.21
N ALA A 78 -12.71 30.26 -22.51
CA ALA A 78 -13.70 29.32 -22.03
C ALA A 78 -13.36 27.86 -22.40
N PRO A 79 -12.91 27.54 -23.62
CA PRO A 79 -12.46 26.17 -23.94
C PRO A 79 -11.34 25.69 -23.01
N ILE A 80 -10.38 26.57 -22.69
CA ILE A 80 -9.25 26.24 -21.80
C ILE A 80 -9.75 26.03 -20.37
N ILE A 81 -10.57 26.95 -19.86
CA ILE A 81 -11.08 26.89 -18.48
C ILE A 81 -12.01 25.67 -18.30
N PHE A 82 -12.90 25.41 -19.24
CA PHE A 82 -13.85 24.30 -19.17
C PHE A 82 -13.14 22.94 -19.20
N GLU A 83 -12.09 22.81 -20.01
CA GLU A 83 -11.33 21.57 -20.09
C GLU A 83 -10.40 21.38 -18.87
N LYS A 84 -9.69 22.43 -18.46
CA LYS A 84 -8.54 22.28 -17.54
C LYS A 84 -8.83 22.68 -16.09
N CYS A 85 -9.85 23.51 -15.84
CA CYS A 85 -10.12 24.10 -14.53
C CYS A 85 -11.50 23.72 -13.96
N ALA A 86 -12.53 23.73 -14.81
CA ALA A 86 -13.91 23.45 -14.42
C ALA A 86 -14.16 22.07 -13.76
N PRO A 87 -13.40 20.99 -14.06
CA PRO A 87 -13.57 19.71 -13.35
C PRO A 87 -13.40 19.79 -11.83
N CYS A 88 -12.65 20.79 -11.34
CA CYS A 88 -12.48 21.07 -9.91
C CYS A 88 -13.22 22.34 -9.49
N HIS A 89 -13.27 23.36 -10.34
CA HIS A 89 -13.91 24.66 -10.06
C HIS A 89 -15.39 24.67 -10.47
N ARG A 90 -16.21 23.92 -9.72
CA ARG A 90 -17.67 23.88 -9.84
C ARG A 90 -18.32 23.65 -8.48
N ALA A 91 -19.63 23.88 -8.40
CA ALA A 91 -20.37 23.67 -7.15
C ALA A 91 -20.23 22.23 -6.62
N GLY A 92 -19.98 22.09 -5.32
CA GLY A 92 -19.87 20.79 -4.63
C GLY A 92 -18.55 20.04 -4.83
N GLU A 93 -17.60 20.60 -5.56
CA GLU A 93 -16.26 20.03 -5.77
C GLU A 93 -15.18 20.76 -4.96
N ILE A 94 -13.93 20.32 -5.09
CA ILE A 94 -12.79 20.81 -4.30
C ILE A 94 -12.45 22.29 -4.55
N GLY A 95 -12.78 22.83 -5.72
CA GLY A 95 -12.52 24.23 -6.05
C GLY A 95 -13.40 25.17 -5.21
N PRO A 96 -12.85 26.21 -4.57
CA PRO A 96 -13.61 27.07 -3.66
C PRO A 96 -14.62 28.00 -4.36
N PHE A 97 -14.68 27.98 -5.69
CA PHE A 97 -15.59 28.77 -6.52
C PHE A 97 -15.79 28.12 -7.89
N SER A 98 -16.89 28.46 -8.55
CA SER A 98 -17.20 28.07 -9.93
C SER A 98 -16.34 28.82 -10.95
N LEU A 99 -16.07 28.19 -12.09
CA LEU A 99 -15.49 28.79 -13.31
C LEU A 99 -16.29 28.40 -14.56
N LEU A 100 -17.59 28.09 -14.42
CA LEU A 100 -18.45 27.60 -15.51
C LEU A 100 -19.04 28.73 -16.39
N THR A 101 -18.93 29.99 -15.96
CA THR A 101 -19.49 31.15 -16.67
C THR A 101 -18.49 32.28 -16.79
N TYR A 102 -18.77 33.25 -17.67
CA TYR A 102 -17.96 34.48 -17.76
C TYR A 102 -18.04 35.28 -16.46
N GLU A 103 -19.23 35.39 -15.88
CA GLU A 103 -19.50 36.10 -14.63
C GLU A 103 -18.74 35.48 -13.45
N ASP A 104 -18.49 34.17 -13.48
CA ASP A 104 -17.62 33.48 -12.54
C ASP A 104 -16.14 33.80 -12.74
N ALA A 105 -15.67 33.75 -13.99
CA ALA A 105 -14.25 33.87 -14.32
C ALA A 105 -13.75 35.32 -14.25
N ARG A 106 -14.54 36.28 -14.71
CA ARG A 106 -14.16 37.69 -14.89
C ARG A 106 -13.65 38.36 -13.61
N PRO A 107 -14.34 38.28 -12.44
CA PRO A 107 -13.83 38.86 -11.19
C PRO A 107 -12.48 38.29 -10.74
N ARG A 108 -12.13 37.10 -11.22
CA ARG A 108 -10.93 36.34 -10.84
C ARG A 108 -9.85 36.34 -11.92
N ALA A 109 -10.07 37.04 -13.03
CA ALA A 109 -9.21 37.00 -14.21
C ALA A 109 -7.71 37.19 -13.89
N ARG A 110 -7.38 38.20 -13.07
CA ARG A 110 -5.98 38.47 -12.64
C ARG A 110 -5.39 37.33 -11.80
N ALA A 111 -6.18 36.73 -10.91
CA ALA A 111 -5.75 35.60 -10.09
C ALA A 111 -5.55 34.34 -10.94
N ILE A 112 -6.45 34.10 -11.91
CA ILE A 112 -6.32 33.01 -12.89
C ILE A 112 -5.03 33.19 -13.69
N ALA A 113 -4.79 34.36 -14.29
CA ALA A 113 -3.58 34.64 -15.07
C ALA A 113 -2.29 34.51 -14.24
N LEU A 114 -2.31 34.92 -12.97
CA LEU A 114 -1.18 34.72 -12.06
C LEU A 114 -0.94 33.23 -11.80
N ALA A 115 -1.99 32.48 -11.42
CA ALA A 115 -1.89 31.07 -11.06
C ALA A 115 -1.48 30.19 -12.23
N THR A 116 -1.94 30.49 -13.45
CA THR A 116 -1.52 29.77 -14.66
C THR A 116 -0.08 30.10 -15.04
N ARG A 117 0.32 31.37 -15.00
CA ARG A 117 1.70 31.79 -15.30
C ARG A 117 2.72 31.21 -14.32
N THR A 118 2.40 31.14 -13.03
CA THR A 118 3.28 30.51 -12.03
C THR A 118 3.17 28.99 -11.99
N ARG A 119 2.32 28.39 -12.84
CA ARG A 119 2.03 26.95 -12.87
C ARG A 119 1.56 26.40 -11.51
N ALA A 120 0.95 27.27 -10.69
CA ALA A 120 0.27 26.86 -9.48
C ALA A 120 -1.04 26.13 -9.79
N MET A 121 -1.70 26.51 -10.90
CA MET A 121 -2.93 25.90 -11.39
C MET A 121 -2.91 25.76 -12.93
N PRO A 122 -3.52 24.69 -13.49
CA PRO A 122 -3.95 23.48 -12.80
C PRO A 122 -2.76 22.74 -12.17
N PRO A 123 -2.96 22.01 -11.05
CA PRO A 123 -1.88 21.40 -10.30
C PRO A 123 -1.44 20.09 -10.98
N TRP A 124 -0.71 20.21 -12.10
CA TRP A 124 -0.17 19.08 -12.85
C TRP A 124 1.35 19.15 -12.89
N LYS A 125 1.99 18.34 -12.04
CA LYS A 125 3.43 18.40 -11.79
C LYS A 125 4.32 17.60 -12.75
N PRO A 126 3.89 16.48 -13.35
CA PRO A 126 4.73 15.77 -14.30
C PRO A 126 5.05 16.64 -15.51
N GLU A 127 6.26 16.50 -16.03
CA GLU A 127 6.73 17.04 -17.30
C GLU A 127 6.21 16.19 -18.49
N PRO A 128 6.14 16.74 -19.72
CA PRO A 128 5.83 15.93 -20.90
C PRO A 128 6.97 14.92 -21.09
N GLY A 129 6.62 13.67 -21.38
CA GLY A 129 7.58 12.57 -21.42
C GLY A 129 7.37 11.62 -22.60
N SER A 130 7.86 10.38 -22.43
CA SER A 130 7.79 9.33 -23.46
C SER A 130 6.40 8.72 -23.64
N ALA A 131 5.45 9.03 -22.76
CA ALA A 131 4.05 8.62 -22.84
C ALA A 131 3.15 9.64 -22.12
N GLU A 132 1.90 9.72 -22.53
CA GLU A 132 0.89 10.61 -21.95
C GLU A 132 0.11 9.93 -20.83
N PHE A 133 -0.34 10.73 -19.87
CA PHE A 133 -1.19 10.27 -18.77
C PHE A 133 -2.65 10.63 -19.03
N VAL A 134 -3.56 9.76 -18.61
CA VAL A 134 -5.00 10.02 -18.63
C VAL A 134 -5.31 11.25 -17.80
N GLY A 135 -6.08 12.17 -18.37
CA GLY A 135 -6.52 13.37 -17.66
C GLY A 135 -5.42 14.40 -17.44
N ALA A 136 -4.37 14.45 -18.28
CA ALA A 136 -3.35 15.48 -18.18
C ALA A 136 -3.93 16.91 -18.25
N ARG A 137 -3.74 17.67 -17.16
CA ARG A 137 -4.31 19.02 -16.97
C ARG A 137 -3.33 20.15 -17.28
N ARG A 138 -2.17 19.85 -17.85
CA ARG A 138 -1.14 20.86 -18.12
C ARG A 138 -1.64 21.89 -19.14
N LEU A 139 -1.35 23.16 -18.87
CA LEU A 139 -1.49 24.23 -19.85
C LEU A 139 -0.24 24.31 -20.73
N THR A 140 -0.46 24.45 -22.04
CA THR A 140 0.59 24.82 -22.99
C THR A 140 0.98 26.28 -22.81
N GLU A 141 2.20 26.66 -23.22
CA GLU A 141 2.63 28.07 -23.19
C GLU A 141 1.66 28.98 -23.95
N ARG A 142 1.13 28.51 -25.09
CA ARG A 142 0.12 29.24 -25.86
C ARG A 142 -1.17 29.47 -25.06
N GLN A 143 -1.64 28.48 -24.30
CA GLN A 143 -2.84 28.62 -23.48
C GLN A 143 -2.62 29.58 -22.31
N ILE A 144 -1.45 29.52 -21.65
CA ILE A 144 -1.07 30.47 -20.60
C ILE A 144 -1.05 31.90 -21.17
N GLU A 145 -0.46 32.05 -22.35
CA GLU A 145 -0.38 33.33 -23.06
C GLU A 145 -1.75 33.86 -23.48
N THR A 146 -2.64 32.98 -23.96
CA THR A 146 -4.02 33.34 -24.32
C THR A 146 -4.78 33.89 -23.10
N ILE A 147 -4.65 33.23 -21.94
CA ILE A 147 -5.24 33.72 -20.69
C ILE A 147 -4.63 35.07 -20.29
N ARG A 148 -3.30 35.21 -20.37
CA ARG A 148 -2.60 36.47 -20.05
C ARG A 148 -3.10 37.62 -20.92
N GLN A 149 -3.12 37.42 -22.23
CA GLN A 149 -3.55 38.40 -23.22
C GLN A 149 -5.02 38.80 -23.00
N TRP A 150 -5.91 37.83 -22.77
CA TRP A 150 -7.30 38.11 -22.43
C TRP A 150 -7.40 39.08 -21.24
N VAL A 151 -6.64 38.84 -20.16
CA VAL A 151 -6.67 39.73 -18.98
C VAL A 151 -6.12 41.12 -19.30
N GLU A 152 -5.05 41.23 -20.09
CA GLU A 152 -4.43 42.49 -20.49
C GLU A 152 -5.32 43.32 -21.41
N GLU A 153 -6.09 42.66 -22.29
CA GLU A 153 -7.10 43.28 -23.16
C GLU A 153 -8.41 43.63 -22.44
N GLY A 154 -8.41 43.54 -21.10
CA GLY A 154 -9.55 43.93 -20.27
C GLY A 154 -10.53 42.80 -19.97
N ALA A 155 -10.14 41.54 -20.21
CA ALA A 155 -10.90 40.30 -19.99
C ALA A 155 -12.34 40.39 -20.50
N ILE A 156 -12.48 40.68 -21.79
CA ILE A 156 -13.76 40.85 -22.49
C ILE A 156 -14.47 39.50 -22.71
N GLU A 157 -15.80 39.51 -22.72
CA GLU A 157 -16.61 38.29 -22.87
C GLU A 157 -16.57 37.71 -24.29
N GLY A 158 -16.66 38.55 -25.32
CA GLY A 158 -16.82 38.11 -26.72
C GLY A 158 -18.27 37.79 -27.08
N ASP A 159 -18.48 37.21 -28.26
CA ASP A 159 -19.79 36.76 -28.71
C ASP A 159 -20.21 35.49 -27.95
N ARG A 160 -21.38 35.51 -27.32
CA ARG A 160 -21.89 34.36 -26.56
C ARG A 160 -22.18 33.14 -27.44
N SER A 161 -22.37 33.32 -28.75
CA SER A 161 -22.53 32.21 -29.69
C SER A 161 -21.24 31.42 -29.94
N ASP A 162 -20.08 32.01 -29.64
CA ASP A 162 -18.78 31.32 -29.68
C ASP A 162 -18.52 30.48 -28.41
N LEU A 163 -19.35 30.61 -27.37
CA LEU A 163 -19.14 29.91 -26.10
C LEU A 163 -19.29 28.40 -26.32
N PRO A 164 -18.28 27.58 -25.98
CA PRO A 164 -18.41 26.13 -26.07
C PRO A 164 -19.51 25.64 -25.12
N PRO A 165 -20.14 24.50 -25.43
CA PRO A 165 -21.08 23.88 -24.51
C PRO A 165 -20.39 23.62 -23.18
N VAL A 166 -21.04 24.00 -22.08
CA VAL A 166 -20.55 23.68 -20.73
C VAL A 166 -20.42 22.15 -20.66
N PRO A 167 -19.27 21.62 -20.21
CA PRO A 167 -19.06 20.17 -20.16
C PRO A 167 -20.19 19.50 -19.36
N GLN A 168 -20.66 18.34 -19.82
CA GLN A 168 -21.56 17.50 -19.02
C GLN A 168 -20.76 16.93 -17.84
N LEU A 169 -20.89 17.58 -16.68
CA LEU A 169 -20.18 17.19 -15.47
C LEU A 169 -21.17 16.46 -14.56
N THR A 170 -20.94 15.16 -14.33
CA THR A 170 -21.81 14.33 -13.48
C THR A 170 -21.92 14.92 -12.07
N GLU A 171 -23.14 15.14 -11.60
CA GLU A 171 -23.40 15.47 -10.20
C GLU A 171 -23.38 14.19 -9.35
N GLY A 172 -22.86 14.28 -8.12
CA GLY A 172 -22.77 13.11 -7.25
C GLY A 172 -21.55 12.24 -7.58
N TRP A 173 -21.79 11.01 -8.04
CA TRP A 173 -20.76 10.01 -8.30
C TRP A 173 -20.25 10.11 -9.75
N ARG A 174 -18.96 10.41 -9.92
CA ARG A 174 -18.34 10.67 -11.23
C ARG A 174 -18.36 9.45 -12.15
N LEU A 175 -18.23 8.24 -11.60
CA LEU A 175 -18.28 6.99 -12.34
C LEU A 175 -19.71 6.51 -12.69
N GLY A 176 -20.74 7.29 -12.35
CA GLY A 176 -22.14 6.89 -12.42
C GLY A 176 -22.64 6.33 -11.09
N GLN A 177 -23.86 5.81 -11.07
CA GLN A 177 -24.45 5.25 -9.84
C GLN A 177 -23.67 4.01 -9.37
N PRO A 178 -23.15 4.00 -8.12
CA PRO A 178 -22.50 2.82 -7.56
C PRO A 178 -23.48 1.68 -7.32
N ASP A 179 -23.00 0.44 -7.44
CA ASP A 179 -23.77 -0.76 -7.11
C ASP A 179 -23.96 -0.94 -5.59
N LEU A 180 -23.01 -0.41 -4.81
CA LEU A 180 -23.05 -0.38 -3.36
C LEU A 180 -22.42 0.92 -2.85
N VAL A 181 -23.08 1.59 -1.91
CA VAL A 181 -22.52 2.73 -1.17
C VAL A 181 -22.41 2.34 0.30
N ILE A 182 -21.21 2.45 0.86
CA ILE A 182 -20.99 2.34 2.31
C ILE A 182 -20.62 3.71 2.89
N ARG A 183 -20.97 3.94 4.15
CA ARG A 183 -20.77 5.20 4.86
C ARG A 183 -20.26 4.92 6.27
N LEU A 184 -19.41 5.80 6.78
CA LEU A 184 -19.09 5.78 8.21
C LEU A 184 -20.37 6.02 9.02
N ALA A 185 -20.72 5.08 9.90
CA ALA A 185 -21.97 5.09 10.64
C ALA A 185 -22.08 6.34 11.51
N ASP A 186 -21.13 6.52 12.42
CA ASP A 186 -21.04 7.67 13.31
C ASP A 186 -20.08 8.72 12.75
N ALA A 187 -20.51 9.98 12.69
CA ALA A 187 -19.65 11.04 12.22
C ALA A 187 -18.48 11.26 13.19
N TYR A 188 -17.30 11.52 12.63
CA TYR A 188 -16.10 11.83 13.40
C TYR A 188 -15.96 13.34 13.58
N THR A 189 -15.70 13.79 14.81
CA THR A 189 -15.38 15.19 15.10
C THR A 189 -13.87 15.36 15.13
N LEU A 190 -13.34 16.04 14.10
CA LEU A 190 -11.95 16.49 14.09
C LEU A 190 -11.86 17.76 14.94
N ASN A 191 -11.16 17.68 16.07
CA ASN A 191 -10.96 18.84 16.93
C ASN A 191 -10.09 19.89 16.23
N GLY A 192 -10.42 21.17 16.43
CA GLY A 192 -9.59 22.28 15.94
C GLY A 192 -8.28 22.42 16.71
N GLY A 193 -7.25 22.91 16.04
CA GLY A 193 -5.89 23.05 16.55
C GLY A 193 -5.14 21.72 16.67
N GLY A 194 -3.81 21.79 16.78
CA GLY A 194 -2.94 20.61 16.91
C GLY A 194 -2.21 20.23 15.62
N SER A 195 -1.57 19.07 15.64
CA SER A 195 -0.87 18.49 14.49
C SER A 195 -1.82 17.70 13.59
N ASP A 196 -1.32 17.26 12.44
CA ASP A 196 -2.00 16.33 11.54
C ASP A 196 -2.58 15.11 12.28
N VAL A 197 -3.77 14.69 11.87
CA VAL A 197 -4.46 13.52 12.44
C VAL A 197 -4.53 12.41 11.39
N LEU A 198 -4.05 11.23 11.76
CA LEU A 198 -4.18 10.00 10.99
C LEU A 198 -5.15 9.06 11.70
N ARG A 199 -6.34 8.86 11.14
CA ARG A 199 -7.40 8.05 11.75
C ARG A 199 -7.84 6.93 10.82
N ASN A 200 -7.96 5.72 11.35
CA ASN A 200 -8.36 4.52 10.60
C ASN A 200 -9.81 4.17 10.93
N PHE A 201 -10.73 4.40 10.00
CA PHE A 201 -12.14 4.04 10.17
C PHE A 201 -12.41 2.64 9.65
N VAL A 202 -13.15 1.84 10.42
CA VAL A 202 -13.53 0.47 10.03
C VAL A 202 -14.99 0.48 9.62
N ILE A 203 -15.26 0.18 8.36
CA ILE A 203 -16.61 0.25 7.78
C ILE A 203 -16.96 -1.14 7.21
N PRO A 204 -17.94 -1.85 7.80
CA PRO A 204 -18.38 -3.14 7.27
C PRO A 204 -18.85 -3.05 5.83
N ILE A 205 -18.46 -4.01 4.99
CA ILE A 205 -18.90 -4.09 3.60
C ILE A 205 -20.03 -5.13 3.51
N PRO A 206 -21.30 -4.73 3.30
CA PRO A 206 -22.46 -5.62 3.40
C PRO A 206 -22.66 -6.50 2.15
N VAL A 207 -21.65 -7.31 1.80
CA VAL A 207 -21.73 -8.30 0.72
C VAL A 207 -21.86 -9.71 1.31
N THR A 208 -22.86 -10.47 0.84
CA THR A 208 -23.18 -11.82 1.33
C THR A 208 -22.54 -12.94 0.51
N SER A 209 -21.90 -12.60 -0.60
CA SER A 209 -21.21 -13.52 -1.51
C SER A 209 -20.09 -12.76 -2.20
N THR A 210 -19.09 -13.49 -2.71
CA THR A 210 -17.97 -12.90 -3.45
C THR A 210 -18.45 -11.96 -4.56
N ARG A 211 -17.83 -10.79 -4.67
CA ARG A 211 -18.05 -9.79 -5.74
C ARG A 211 -16.73 -9.49 -6.44
N TYR A 212 -16.81 -9.04 -7.70
CA TYR A 212 -15.65 -8.54 -8.43
C TYR A 212 -15.77 -7.04 -8.61
N VAL A 213 -14.84 -6.31 -7.99
CA VAL A 213 -14.82 -4.85 -7.98
C VAL A 213 -14.03 -4.35 -9.17
N ARG A 214 -14.66 -3.54 -10.02
CA ARG A 214 -14.01 -2.88 -11.16
C ARG A 214 -13.77 -1.39 -10.93
N GLY A 215 -14.28 -0.82 -9.84
CA GLY A 215 -14.02 0.56 -9.49
C GLY A 215 -14.43 0.88 -8.07
N ILE A 216 -13.77 1.87 -7.49
CA ILE A 216 -14.19 2.51 -6.25
C ILE A 216 -14.15 4.03 -6.44
N GLU A 217 -15.08 4.71 -5.79
CA GLU A 217 -15.08 6.16 -5.71
C GLU A 217 -15.21 6.58 -4.24
N PHE A 218 -14.34 7.47 -3.79
CA PHE A 218 -14.32 7.96 -2.40
C PHE A 218 -14.89 9.37 -2.33
N ARG A 219 -15.73 9.61 -1.31
CA ARG A 219 -16.23 10.93 -0.96
C ARG A 219 -15.84 11.25 0.49
N PRO A 220 -15.05 12.31 0.74
CA PRO A 220 -14.53 12.60 2.08
C PRO A 220 -15.59 13.03 3.09
N GLY A 221 -16.78 13.45 2.64
CA GLY A 221 -17.79 14.08 3.50
C GLY A 221 -17.43 15.52 3.89
N ASN A 222 -16.15 15.81 4.14
CA ASN A 222 -15.62 17.15 4.34
C ASN A 222 -14.24 17.29 3.65
N ALA A 223 -14.25 17.78 2.41
CA ALA A 223 -13.04 17.91 1.60
C ALA A 223 -12.10 19.04 2.04
N ARG A 224 -12.51 19.90 2.99
CA ARG A 224 -11.67 21.00 3.51
C ARG A 224 -10.56 20.52 4.42
N VAL A 225 -10.79 19.43 5.15
CA VAL A 225 -9.87 18.92 6.19
C VAL A 225 -9.19 17.62 5.79
N VAL A 226 -9.76 16.84 4.86
CA VAL A 226 -9.15 15.57 4.40
C VAL A 226 -8.10 15.86 3.33
N HIS A 227 -6.83 15.59 3.67
CA HIS A 227 -5.70 15.79 2.76
C HIS A 227 -5.51 14.61 1.80
N HIS A 228 -5.65 13.37 2.30
CA HIS A 228 -5.72 12.18 1.47
C HIS A 228 -6.41 11.03 2.20
N ALA A 229 -6.75 9.97 1.46
CA ALA A 229 -7.30 8.74 2.01
C ALA A 229 -6.60 7.50 1.45
N ASN A 230 -6.42 6.49 2.28
CA ASN A 230 -5.98 5.15 1.90
C ASN A 230 -7.04 4.12 2.29
N MET A 231 -7.46 3.30 1.34
CA MET A 231 -8.52 2.31 1.52
C MET A 231 -7.94 0.90 1.41
N ARG A 232 -8.09 0.11 2.49
CA ARG A 232 -7.66 -1.29 2.56
C ARG A 232 -8.84 -2.20 2.86
N ILE A 233 -8.70 -3.47 2.52
CA ILE A 233 -9.69 -4.51 2.81
C ILE A 233 -9.13 -5.40 3.91
N ASP A 234 -9.87 -5.55 5.02
CA ASP A 234 -9.59 -6.53 6.06
C ASP A 234 -10.59 -7.68 5.95
N GLU A 235 -10.09 -8.89 5.71
CA GLU A 235 -10.89 -10.12 5.68
C GLU A 235 -10.90 -10.82 7.05
N THR A 236 -10.31 -10.19 8.07
CA THR A 236 -10.18 -10.70 9.44
C THR A 236 -10.90 -9.79 10.43
N PRO A 237 -11.15 -10.23 11.69
CA PRO A 237 -11.74 -9.37 12.71
C PRO A 237 -10.75 -8.34 13.30
N ALA A 238 -9.49 -8.30 12.85
CA ALA A 238 -8.43 -7.54 13.50
C ALA A 238 -8.74 -6.04 13.59
N SER A 239 -9.23 -5.44 12.50
CA SER A 239 -9.59 -4.01 12.49
C SER A 239 -10.75 -3.69 13.43
N ARG A 240 -11.79 -4.53 13.46
CA ARG A 240 -12.95 -4.33 14.36
C ARG A 240 -12.53 -4.36 15.82
N LEU A 241 -11.63 -5.26 16.20
CA LEU A 241 -11.12 -5.33 17.57
C LEU A 241 -10.31 -4.09 17.96
N LEU A 242 -9.61 -3.46 17.01
CA LEU A 242 -8.90 -2.20 17.25
C LEU A 242 -9.87 -1.02 17.40
N ASP A 243 -10.91 -0.99 16.56
CA ASP A 243 -11.98 0.01 16.60
C ASP A 243 -12.79 -0.10 17.91
N GLU A 244 -13.25 -1.29 18.29
CA GLU A 244 -13.99 -1.55 19.53
C GLU A 244 -13.20 -1.20 20.82
N ALA A 245 -11.87 -1.21 20.75
CA ALA A 245 -11.01 -0.85 21.87
C ALA A 245 -10.80 0.68 22.01
N ASP A 246 -11.15 1.45 20.99
CA ASP A 246 -11.02 2.90 20.97
C ASP A 246 -12.35 3.57 21.39
N PRO A 247 -12.32 4.65 22.19
CA PRO A 247 -13.55 5.31 22.64
C PRO A 247 -14.33 6.06 21.55
N GLY A 248 -13.76 6.28 20.36
CA GLY A 248 -14.41 6.98 19.25
C GLY A 248 -14.36 6.19 17.94
N PRO A 249 -15.04 6.65 16.87
CA PRO A 249 -15.08 5.92 15.60
C PRO A 249 -13.69 5.69 15.01
N GLY A 250 -13.37 4.45 14.67
CA GLY A 250 -12.07 4.03 14.16
C GLY A 250 -11.01 3.86 15.27
N PHE A 251 -9.75 3.76 14.88
CA PHE A 251 -8.62 3.75 15.81
C PHE A 251 -7.46 4.62 15.32
N ASP A 252 -6.66 5.10 16.26
CA ASP A 252 -5.58 6.05 16.00
C ASP A 252 -4.36 5.38 15.34
N GLY A 253 -3.65 6.15 14.54
CA GLY A 253 -2.25 5.89 14.22
C GLY A 253 -1.94 5.45 12.81
N LEU A 254 -0.64 5.27 12.61
CA LEU A 254 0.01 5.00 11.32
C LEU A 254 -0.08 3.54 10.87
N VAL A 255 -0.23 2.62 11.82
CA VAL A 255 -0.25 1.18 11.53
C VAL A 255 -1.66 0.76 11.15
N MET A 256 -1.88 0.55 9.86
CA MET A 256 -3.13 0.03 9.33
C MET A 256 -3.16 -1.51 9.37
N SER A 257 -4.29 -2.05 9.80
CA SER A 257 -4.72 -3.43 9.51
C SER A 257 -5.27 -3.55 8.09
N GLY A 258 -5.53 -4.77 7.65
CA GLY A 258 -5.98 -5.06 6.29
C GLY A 258 -4.89 -4.89 5.22
N SER A 259 -5.27 -5.21 3.98
CA SER A 259 -4.37 -5.22 2.82
C SER A 259 -4.96 -4.42 1.67
N PHE A 260 -4.09 -3.83 0.85
CA PHE A 260 -4.52 -3.37 -0.46
C PHE A 260 -4.81 -4.59 -1.34
N PRO A 261 -5.91 -4.61 -2.11
CA PRO A 261 -6.10 -5.60 -3.15
C PRO A 261 -4.88 -5.66 -4.07
N ASP A 262 -4.43 -6.88 -4.38
CA ASP A 262 -3.18 -7.16 -5.09
C ASP A 262 -2.90 -6.24 -6.28
N GLY A 263 -1.94 -5.33 -6.13
CA GLY A 263 -1.48 -4.48 -7.21
C GLY A 263 -2.41 -3.33 -7.58
N TYR A 264 -3.47 -3.06 -6.82
CA TYR A 264 -4.40 -1.96 -7.07
C TYR A 264 -4.13 -0.75 -6.17
N PHE A 265 -4.18 0.43 -6.77
CA PHE A 265 -4.17 1.70 -6.03
C PHE A 265 -5.56 2.01 -5.50
N LEU A 266 -5.70 2.07 -4.19
CA LEU A 266 -6.93 2.48 -3.50
C LEU A 266 -6.67 3.73 -2.63
N GLY A 267 -5.84 4.64 -3.17
CA GLY A 267 -5.60 5.95 -2.61
C GLY A 267 -6.50 7.01 -3.25
N TRP A 268 -6.77 8.07 -2.50
CA TRP A 268 -7.45 9.27 -2.99
C TRP A 268 -6.73 10.53 -2.54
N THR A 269 -6.55 11.47 -3.47
CA THR A 269 -6.15 12.85 -3.17
C THR A 269 -7.14 13.85 -3.80
N PRO A 270 -7.21 15.08 -3.27
CA PRO A 270 -8.06 16.13 -3.80
C PRO A 270 -7.86 16.37 -5.31
N GLY A 271 -8.91 16.18 -6.09
CA GLY A 271 -8.89 16.38 -7.53
C GLY A 271 -8.38 15.19 -8.35
N GLN A 272 -8.03 14.05 -7.72
CA GLN A 272 -7.77 12.79 -8.42
C GLN A 272 -9.04 12.28 -9.10
N LEU A 273 -8.92 11.80 -10.35
CA LEU A 273 -10.03 11.18 -11.06
C LEU A 273 -10.17 9.70 -10.67
N PRO A 274 -11.37 9.23 -10.27
CA PRO A 274 -11.58 7.81 -10.00
C PRO A 274 -11.55 7.02 -11.32
N PRO A 275 -10.76 5.94 -11.43
CA PRO A 275 -10.76 5.09 -12.62
C PRO A 275 -11.76 3.93 -12.49
N LEU A 276 -12.45 3.61 -13.58
CA LEU A 276 -12.92 2.23 -13.80
C LEU A 276 -11.75 1.42 -14.36
N LEU A 277 -11.52 0.25 -13.77
CA LEU A 277 -10.54 -0.71 -14.21
C LEU A 277 -10.98 -1.30 -15.57
N PRO A 278 -10.04 -1.52 -16.51
CA PRO A 278 -10.35 -2.19 -17.76
C PRO A 278 -10.97 -3.57 -17.55
N ASP A 279 -11.72 -4.04 -18.55
CA ASP A 279 -12.25 -5.40 -18.57
C ASP A 279 -11.13 -6.43 -18.32
N GLY A 280 -11.40 -7.38 -17.41
CA GLY A 280 -10.43 -8.41 -17.02
C GLY A 280 -9.44 -7.99 -15.91
N MET A 281 -9.57 -6.80 -15.33
CA MET A 281 -8.76 -6.32 -14.19
C MET A 281 -9.60 -6.02 -12.94
N SER A 282 -10.75 -6.67 -12.76
CA SER A 282 -11.47 -6.57 -11.48
C SER A 282 -10.67 -7.22 -10.35
N TRP A 283 -10.88 -6.80 -9.10
CA TRP A 283 -10.36 -7.53 -7.93
C TRP A 283 -11.48 -8.19 -7.13
N ARG A 284 -11.14 -9.23 -6.38
CA ARG A 284 -12.10 -10.04 -5.65
C ARG A 284 -12.36 -9.43 -4.27
N LEU A 285 -13.63 -9.25 -3.91
CA LEU A 285 -14.09 -8.85 -2.59
C LEU A 285 -14.87 -10.01 -1.96
N GLN A 286 -14.43 -10.47 -0.80
CA GLN A 286 -15.06 -11.57 -0.08
C GLN A 286 -16.22 -11.09 0.81
N PRO A 287 -17.18 -11.96 1.16
CA PRO A 287 -18.12 -11.68 2.24
C PRO A 287 -17.38 -11.52 3.58
N ASN A 288 -18.02 -10.81 4.51
CA ASN A 288 -17.51 -10.52 5.86
C ASN A 288 -16.25 -9.64 5.92
N SER A 289 -15.88 -8.97 4.82
CA SER A 289 -14.78 -8.01 4.80
C SER A 289 -15.18 -6.64 5.34
N ASP A 290 -14.21 -5.95 5.94
CA ASP A 290 -14.31 -4.54 6.30
C ASP A 290 -13.44 -3.67 5.39
N LEU A 291 -13.92 -2.45 5.12
CA LEU A 291 -13.09 -1.38 4.60
C LEU A 291 -12.37 -0.72 5.77
N VAL A 292 -11.03 -0.71 5.74
CA VAL A 292 -10.19 0.11 6.61
C VAL A 292 -9.81 1.37 5.85
N LEU A 293 -10.49 2.47 6.17
CA LEU A 293 -10.32 3.78 5.55
C LEU A 293 -9.45 4.66 6.46
N GLN A 294 -8.17 4.80 6.11
CA GLN A 294 -7.31 5.77 6.77
C GLN A 294 -7.49 7.13 6.13
N LEU A 295 -7.83 8.13 6.94
CA LEU A 295 -7.82 9.53 6.55
C LEU A 295 -6.62 10.22 7.20
N HIS A 296 -5.86 10.94 6.37
CA HIS A 296 -4.93 11.96 6.83
C HIS A 296 -5.64 13.31 6.75
N MET A 297 -5.79 13.96 7.90
CA MET A 297 -6.57 15.19 8.06
C MET A 297 -5.73 16.32 8.65
N HIS A 298 -5.94 17.53 8.14
CA HIS A 298 -5.36 18.76 8.65
C HIS A 298 -6.41 19.54 9.45
N PRO A 299 -6.29 19.60 10.79
CA PRO A 299 -7.16 20.41 11.62
C PRO A 299 -7.05 21.90 11.25
N GLY A 300 -8.19 22.58 11.15
CA GLY A 300 -8.25 24.04 11.15
C GLY A 300 -8.30 24.60 12.58
N ASP A 301 -8.59 25.90 12.72
CA ASP A 301 -8.75 26.52 14.05
C ASP A 301 -10.04 26.08 14.76
N SER A 302 -11.06 25.67 14.00
CA SER A 302 -12.35 25.19 14.49
C SER A 302 -12.48 23.68 14.36
N SER A 303 -13.32 23.08 15.22
CA SER A 303 -13.68 21.68 15.09
C SER A 303 -14.57 21.46 13.86
N GLU A 304 -14.34 20.37 13.15
CA GLU A 304 -14.96 20.07 11.86
C GLU A 304 -15.51 18.63 11.88
N VAL A 305 -16.67 18.41 11.24
CA VAL A 305 -17.29 17.08 11.17
C VAL A 305 -16.85 16.38 9.89
N VAL A 306 -16.49 15.10 10.00
CA VAL A 306 -16.03 14.25 8.91
C VAL A 306 -16.89 12.98 8.88
N GLN A 307 -17.57 12.73 7.75
CA GLN A 307 -18.38 11.53 7.56
C GLN A 307 -18.25 11.00 6.12
N PRO A 308 -17.22 10.18 5.85
CA PRO A 308 -16.90 9.73 4.51
C PRO A 308 -17.88 8.66 3.99
N SER A 309 -17.90 8.48 2.67
CA SER A 309 -18.59 7.38 1.99
C SER A 309 -17.77 6.84 0.82
N VAL A 310 -17.98 5.57 0.49
CA VAL A 310 -17.31 4.87 -0.63
C VAL A 310 -18.35 4.18 -1.50
N GLY A 311 -18.30 4.47 -2.79
CA GLY A 311 -19.09 3.79 -3.82
C GLY A 311 -18.28 2.65 -4.45
N PHE A 312 -18.85 1.45 -4.49
CA PHE A 312 -18.29 0.28 -5.17
C PHE A 312 -19.01 0.05 -6.50
N PHE A 313 -18.21 -0.27 -7.51
CA PHE A 313 -18.68 -0.63 -8.85
C PHE A 313 -18.27 -2.07 -9.13
N PHE A 314 -19.25 -2.94 -9.31
CA PHE A 314 -19.06 -4.38 -9.49
C PHE A 314 -19.13 -4.79 -10.97
N THR A 315 -18.70 -6.02 -11.22
CA THR A 315 -18.86 -6.77 -12.47
C THR A 315 -19.05 -8.24 -12.15
N ASP A 316 -19.64 -8.99 -13.06
CA ASP A 316 -19.79 -10.46 -12.94
C ASP A 316 -18.57 -11.22 -13.47
N ARG A 317 -17.61 -10.52 -14.09
CA ARG A 317 -16.43 -11.14 -14.70
C ARG A 317 -15.23 -11.11 -13.74
N PRO A 318 -14.61 -12.26 -13.42
CA PRO A 318 -13.37 -12.28 -12.65
C PRO A 318 -12.19 -11.68 -13.42
N ALA A 319 -11.10 -11.40 -12.71
CA ALA A 319 -9.85 -10.97 -13.32
C ALA A 319 -9.31 -12.03 -14.28
N THR A 320 -8.89 -11.61 -15.47
CA THR A 320 -8.05 -12.42 -16.38
C THR A 320 -6.58 -12.04 -16.23
N ARG A 321 -6.28 -10.82 -15.78
CA ARG A 321 -4.94 -10.35 -15.41
C ARG A 321 -5.02 -9.58 -14.10
N THR A 322 -4.16 -9.93 -13.15
CA THR A 322 -4.04 -9.22 -11.88
C THR A 322 -2.75 -8.39 -11.88
N PRO A 323 -2.82 -7.08 -11.64
CA PRO A 323 -1.63 -6.25 -11.56
C PRO A 323 -0.75 -6.65 -10.37
N LEU A 324 0.48 -6.14 -10.39
CA LEU A 324 1.41 -6.18 -9.30
C LEU A 324 1.87 -4.74 -8.99
N MET A 325 2.12 -4.46 -7.72
CA MET A 325 2.75 -3.22 -7.30
C MET A 325 4.25 -3.43 -7.10
N LEU A 326 5.07 -2.64 -7.78
CA LEU A 326 6.48 -2.49 -7.49
C LEU A 326 6.69 -1.19 -6.71
N ARG A 327 7.47 -1.21 -5.62
CA ARG A 327 7.86 -0.01 -4.86
C ARG A 327 9.37 0.13 -4.90
N LEU A 328 9.85 1.14 -5.61
CA LEU A 328 11.24 1.59 -5.48
C LEU A 328 11.29 2.66 -4.41
N GLY A 329 12.17 2.51 -3.42
CA GLY A 329 12.15 3.41 -2.27
C GLY A 329 13.38 3.30 -1.38
N ARG A 330 13.61 4.34 -0.57
CA ARG A 330 14.64 4.35 0.48
C ARG A 330 14.05 4.81 1.79
N GLN A 331 14.20 3.98 2.81
CA GLN A 331 13.72 4.19 4.17
C GLN A 331 14.85 4.48 5.16
N ASN A 332 16.09 4.65 4.66
CA ASN A 332 17.26 5.04 5.44
C ASN A 332 17.60 6.54 5.33
N ILE A 333 16.63 7.38 4.96
CA ILE A 333 16.79 8.83 4.79
C ILE A 333 17.29 9.47 6.08
N ASP A 334 18.31 10.33 5.97
CA ASP A 334 18.88 11.10 7.08
C ASP A 334 19.51 12.40 6.55
N ILE A 335 18.74 13.49 6.56
CA ILE A 335 19.10 14.79 5.98
C ILE A 335 19.52 15.73 7.09
N GLN A 336 20.77 16.20 7.06
CA GLN A 336 21.26 17.19 8.02
C GLN A 336 20.64 18.58 7.76
N PRO A 337 20.54 19.45 8.79
CA PRO A 337 20.12 20.84 8.61
C PRO A 337 20.98 21.57 7.58
N GLY A 338 20.38 22.38 6.71
CA GLY A 338 21.11 23.24 5.77
C GLY A 338 21.44 22.59 4.42
N ILE A 339 21.28 21.28 4.27
CA ILE A 339 21.60 20.57 3.03
C ILE A 339 20.52 20.83 1.97
N SER A 340 20.89 21.39 0.82
CA SER A 340 19.95 21.77 -0.25
C SER A 340 19.81 20.79 -1.42
N GLY A 341 20.59 19.70 -1.41
CA GLY A 341 20.65 18.73 -2.51
C GLY A 341 20.92 17.30 -2.04
N TYR A 342 20.24 16.87 -0.98
CA TYR A 342 20.31 15.47 -0.55
C TYR A 342 19.60 14.60 -1.57
N THR A 343 20.18 13.47 -1.98
CA THR A 343 19.59 12.59 -2.98
C THR A 343 19.37 11.19 -2.43
N VAL A 344 18.31 10.53 -2.91
CA VAL A 344 18.10 9.10 -2.72
C VAL A 344 17.82 8.44 -4.05
N GLU A 345 18.31 7.21 -4.19
CA GLU A 345 18.19 6.41 -5.39
C GLU A 345 17.87 4.96 -5.04
N ASP A 346 17.06 4.34 -5.88
CA ASP A 346 16.79 2.92 -5.87
C ASP A 346 16.57 2.41 -7.29
N HIS A 347 16.84 1.13 -7.53
CA HIS A 347 16.68 0.52 -8.85
C HIS A 347 16.35 -0.97 -8.76
N TYR A 348 15.79 -1.49 -9.84
CA TYR A 348 15.46 -2.90 -9.98
C TYR A 348 15.46 -3.31 -11.46
N THR A 349 16.06 -4.45 -11.78
CA THR A 349 16.07 -5.01 -13.13
C THR A 349 14.99 -6.07 -13.27
N LEU A 350 14.12 -5.90 -14.26
CA LEU A 350 12.94 -6.74 -14.44
C LEU A 350 13.32 -8.16 -14.92
N PRO A 351 12.91 -9.23 -14.20
CA PRO A 351 13.19 -10.62 -14.58
C PRO A 351 12.25 -11.14 -15.70
N VAL A 352 11.22 -10.37 -16.03
CA VAL A 352 10.14 -10.71 -16.97
C VAL A 352 9.69 -9.46 -17.73
N ASP A 353 8.99 -9.64 -18.85
CA ASP A 353 8.33 -8.54 -19.55
C ASP A 353 7.14 -8.02 -18.74
N VAL A 354 6.95 -6.69 -18.73
CA VAL A 354 5.82 -6.05 -18.04
C VAL A 354 5.22 -4.92 -18.87
N ASP A 355 3.94 -4.62 -18.62
CA ASP A 355 3.29 -3.38 -19.06
C ASP A 355 3.11 -2.46 -17.83
N VAL A 356 3.73 -1.28 -17.83
CA VAL A 356 3.55 -0.28 -16.77
C VAL A 356 2.26 0.50 -17.02
N SER A 357 1.32 0.44 -16.07
CA SER A 357 -0.02 1.02 -16.25
C SER A 357 -0.21 2.32 -15.47
N ALA A 358 0.39 2.44 -14.28
CA ALA A 358 0.26 3.64 -13.46
C ALA A 358 1.44 3.82 -12.51
N LEU A 359 1.65 5.06 -12.08
CA LEU A 359 2.73 5.49 -11.20
C LEU A 359 2.18 6.39 -10.09
N GLN A 360 2.70 6.23 -8.89
CA GLN A 360 2.45 7.16 -7.79
C GLN A 360 3.78 7.48 -7.10
N PRO A 361 4.42 8.63 -7.42
CA PRO A 361 5.52 9.14 -6.63
C PRO A 361 5.01 9.66 -5.29
N HIS A 362 5.79 9.50 -4.23
CA HIS A 362 5.48 9.95 -2.88
C HIS A 362 6.73 10.46 -2.16
N ALA A 363 6.67 11.68 -1.64
CA ALA A 363 7.66 12.33 -0.80
C ALA A 363 7.04 13.52 -0.06
N HIS A 364 7.70 14.05 0.97
CA HIS A 364 7.13 15.10 1.81
C HIS A 364 7.64 16.51 1.45
N PHE A 365 7.62 17.43 2.43
CA PHE A 365 7.74 18.87 2.22
C PHE A 365 9.10 19.34 1.67
N ARG A 366 10.18 18.56 1.80
CA ARG A 366 11.54 18.96 1.41
C ARG A 366 11.94 18.41 0.05
N ALA A 367 11.27 17.37 -0.45
CA ALA A 367 11.48 16.92 -1.82
C ALA A 367 11.24 18.07 -2.81
N ARG A 368 12.12 18.18 -3.82
CA ARG A 368 12.13 19.21 -4.86
C ARG A 368 11.99 18.60 -6.25
N GLU A 369 12.76 17.56 -6.53
CA GLU A 369 12.80 16.90 -7.83
C GLU A 369 12.57 15.40 -7.67
N ILE A 370 11.74 14.82 -8.54
CA ILE A 370 11.46 13.38 -8.58
C ILE A 370 11.60 12.87 -10.00
N LYS A 371 12.34 11.77 -10.15
CA LYS A 371 12.66 11.13 -11.42
C LYS A 371 12.40 9.63 -11.31
N GLY A 372 11.63 9.09 -12.24
CA GLY A 372 11.50 7.66 -12.48
C GLY A 372 11.94 7.35 -13.91
N LEU A 373 12.88 6.42 -14.07
CA LEU A 373 13.41 6.02 -15.39
C LEU A 373 13.24 4.53 -15.64
N ALA A 374 13.17 4.17 -16.91
CA ALA A 374 13.35 2.81 -17.42
C ALA A 374 14.52 2.83 -18.42
N THR A 375 15.62 2.15 -18.08
CA THR A 375 16.76 1.92 -18.97
C THR A 375 16.60 0.54 -19.59
N LEU A 376 16.32 0.51 -20.89
CA LEU A 376 16.10 -0.71 -21.67
C LEU A 376 17.41 -1.52 -21.81
N PRO A 377 17.34 -2.82 -22.18
CA PRO A 377 18.53 -3.66 -22.36
C PRO A 377 19.53 -3.14 -23.41
N ASP A 378 19.07 -2.32 -24.36
CA ASP A 378 19.91 -1.68 -25.39
C ASP A 378 20.60 -0.39 -24.89
N GLY A 379 20.36 0.01 -23.63
CA GLY A 379 20.85 1.24 -23.03
C GLY A 379 19.96 2.47 -23.23
N THR A 380 18.87 2.36 -24.00
CA THR A 380 17.92 3.45 -24.19
C THR A 380 17.23 3.80 -22.88
N ALA A 381 17.28 5.06 -22.44
CA ALA A 381 16.57 5.53 -21.25
C ALA A 381 15.26 6.22 -21.62
N ARG A 382 14.17 5.90 -20.90
CA ARG A 382 12.86 6.54 -21.01
C ARG A 382 12.41 7.01 -19.63
N TRP A 383 11.85 8.21 -19.57
CA TRP A 383 11.23 8.70 -18.32
C TRP A 383 9.90 7.99 -18.13
N LEU A 384 9.75 7.31 -17.00
CA LEU A 384 8.46 6.87 -16.49
C LEU A 384 7.69 8.07 -15.93
N ILE A 385 8.38 8.90 -15.15
CA ILE A 385 7.85 10.17 -14.63
C ILE A 385 9.00 11.13 -14.36
N TYR A 386 8.76 12.43 -14.58
CA TYR A 386 9.68 13.47 -14.19
C TYR A 386 8.91 14.66 -13.62
N ILE A 387 9.19 15.03 -12.38
CA ILE A 387 8.62 16.18 -11.69
C ILE A 387 9.76 17.09 -11.25
N LYS A 388 9.81 18.30 -11.81
CA LYS A 388 10.85 19.32 -11.55
C LYS A 388 10.61 20.15 -10.29
N ASP A 389 9.35 20.27 -9.90
CA ASP A 389 8.90 21.05 -8.74
C ASP A 389 7.86 20.25 -7.96
N TRP A 390 8.34 19.31 -7.14
CA TRP A 390 7.50 18.53 -6.25
C TRP A 390 6.77 19.44 -5.26
N ASP A 391 5.49 19.16 -5.06
CA ASP A 391 4.64 19.83 -4.09
C ASP A 391 3.82 18.76 -3.36
N PHE A 392 4.10 18.58 -2.07
CA PHE A 392 3.44 17.59 -1.23
C PHE A 392 1.91 17.77 -1.18
N ASN A 393 1.41 18.97 -1.43
CA ASN A 393 -0.03 19.23 -1.47
C ASN A 393 -0.70 18.69 -2.76
N TRP A 394 0.10 18.35 -3.77
CA TRP A 394 -0.35 17.93 -5.11
C TRP A 394 0.23 16.57 -5.50
N GLN A 395 -0.06 15.59 -4.65
CA GLN A 395 0.21 14.18 -4.91
C GLN A 395 -0.92 13.59 -5.73
N ASP A 396 -0.61 12.80 -6.75
CA ASP A 396 -1.61 12.23 -7.66
C ASP A 396 -1.19 10.83 -8.11
N LEU A 397 -2.15 10.07 -8.62
CA LEU A 397 -1.95 8.80 -9.29
C LEU A 397 -1.91 9.04 -10.80
N TYR A 398 -0.76 8.82 -11.41
CA TYR A 398 -0.56 9.04 -12.84
C TYR A 398 -0.75 7.75 -13.63
N ARG A 399 -1.91 7.60 -14.27
CA ARG A 399 -2.22 6.45 -15.13
C ARG A 399 -1.84 6.75 -16.57
N PHE A 400 -1.05 5.88 -17.20
CA PHE A 400 -0.72 6.04 -18.62
C PHE A 400 -1.98 5.87 -19.47
N ALA A 401 -2.12 6.71 -20.50
CA ALA A 401 -3.18 6.55 -21.50
C ALA A 401 -3.01 5.23 -22.25
N ASP A 402 -1.77 4.93 -22.64
CA ASP A 402 -1.35 3.65 -23.20
C ASP A 402 -0.30 3.01 -22.29
N PRO A 403 -0.52 1.80 -21.73
CA PRO A 403 0.46 1.14 -20.89
C PRO A 403 1.83 1.00 -21.56
N LEU A 404 2.90 1.33 -20.84
CA LEU A 404 4.26 1.30 -21.37
C LEU A 404 4.84 -0.11 -21.27
N ALA A 405 5.04 -0.77 -22.42
CA ALA A 405 5.68 -2.08 -22.47
C ALA A 405 7.19 -1.97 -22.18
N LEU A 406 7.66 -2.70 -21.17
CA LEU A 406 9.06 -2.82 -20.80
C LEU A 406 9.53 -4.27 -20.96
N PRO A 407 10.56 -4.55 -21.76
CA PRO A 407 11.09 -5.90 -21.90
C PRO A 407 11.86 -6.33 -20.65
N LYS A 408 11.93 -7.64 -20.43
CA LYS A 408 12.84 -8.28 -19.48
C LYS A 408 14.26 -7.72 -19.63
N GLY A 409 14.94 -7.51 -18.51
CA GLY A 409 16.28 -6.90 -18.46
C GLY A 409 16.25 -5.37 -18.45
N THR A 410 15.08 -4.73 -18.58
CA THR A 410 14.95 -3.30 -18.32
C THR A 410 15.22 -3.00 -16.85
N THR A 411 16.06 -2.01 -16.57
CA THR A 411 16.27 -1.48 -15.22
C THR A 411 15.35 -0.29 -15.00
N ILE A 412 14.41 -0.43 -14.08
CA ILE A 412 13.63 0.69 -13.56
C ILE A 412 14.37 1.33 -12.40
N SER A 413 14.41 2.65 -12.34
CA SER A 413 15.08 3.39 -11.28
C SER A 413 14.28 4.61 -10.84
N MET A 414 14.55 5.04 -9.60
CA MET A 414 14.05 6.28 -9.05
C MET A 414 15.20 7.14 -8.52
N HIS A 415 15.06 8.46 -8.63
CA HIS A 415 15.98 9.46 -8.09
C HIS A 415 15.20 10.65 -7.54
N TYR A 416 15.39 10.97 -6.26
CA TYR A 416 14.69 12.04 -5.56
C TYR A 416 15.71 13.00 -4.97
N THR A 417 15.46 14.30 -5.07
CA THR A 417 16.30 15.37 -4.51
C THR A 417 15.53 16.16 -3.46
N TYR A 418 16.12 16.41 -2.30
CA TYR A 418 15.54 17.13 -1.18
C TYR A 418 16.36 18.38 -0.81
N ASP A 419 15.65 19.42 -0.39
CA ASP A 419 16.22 20.67 0.10
C ASP A 419 15.76 20.93 1.55
N ASN A 420 16.65 20.69 2.50
CA ASN A 420 16.52 20.97 3.93
C ASN A 420 17.29 22.23 4.35
N SER A 421 17.47 23.19 3.43
CA SER A 421 18.05 24.49 3.74
C SER A 421 17.00 25.50 4.24
N ALA A 422 17.47 26.62 4.80
CA ALA A 422 16.61 27.75 5.15
C ALA A 422 16.05 28.48 3.91
N GLY A 423 16.61 28.24 2.72
CA GLY A 423 16.14 28.82 1.47
C GLY A 423 14.89 28.14 0.91
N ASN A 424 14.62 26.88 1.29
CA ASN A 424 13.40 26.19 0.90
C ASN A 424 12.20 26.75 1.66
N ARG A 425 11.38 27.54 0.97
CA ARG A 425 10.14 28.11 1.52
C ARG A 425 9.07 27.08 1.90
N ARG A 426 9.17 25.85 1.39
CA ARG A 426 8.27 24.73 1.75
C ARG A 426 8.84 23.91 2.92
N ASN A 427 10.03 24.22 3.44
CA ASN A 427 10.56 23.56 4.64
C ASN A 427 9.72 23.99 5.85
N PRO A 428 9.05 23.06 6.57
CA PRO A 428 8.22 23.44 7.71
C PRO A 428 9.03 23.89 8.93
N ASP A 429 10.33 23.59 8.96
CA ASP A 429 11.21 23.92 10.08
C ASP A 429 12.06 25.17 9.81
N HIS A 430 11.87 26.19 10.65
CA HIS A 430 12.65 27.41 10.66
C HIS A 430 13.14 27.72 12.10
N PRO A 431 14.42 27.48 12.43
CA PRO A 431 15.51 27.03 11.55
C PRO A 431 15.39 25.55 11.13
N PRO A 432 16.05 25.11 10.02
CA PRO A 432 16.05 23.71 9.61
C PRO A 432 16.57 22.75 10.69
N LYS A 433 16.01 21.55 10.73
CA LYS A 433 16.38 20.47 11.67
C LYS A 433 16.88 19.24 10.93
N ARG A 434 17.49 18.29 11.65
CA ARG A 434 17.85 16.99 11.08
C ARG A 434 16.57 16.18 10.83
N ILE A 435 16.42 15.63 9.64
CA ILE A 435 15.21 14.93 9.19
C ILE A 435 15.55 13.49 8.86
N ARG A 436 14.67 12.56 9.20
CA ARG A 436 14.83 11.14 8.92
C ARG A 436 13.68 10.61 8.10
N TRP A 437 13.81 9.37 7.63
CA TRP A 437 12.66 8.64 7.12
C TRP A 437 11.58 8.52 8.19
N GLY A 438 10.33 8.81 7.83
CA GLY A 438 9.21 8.73 8.74
C GLY A 438 7.89 9.03 8.04
N GLN A 439 6.79 8.67 8.69
CA GLN A 439 5.45 8.76 8.11
C GLN A 439 4.79 10.12 8.31
N ASN A 440 5.33 10.98 9.18
CA ASN A 440 4.76 12.30 9.37
C ASN A 440 5.12 13.21 8.19
N SER A 441 4.24 14.14 7.84
CA SER A 441 4.48 15.12 6.79
C SER A 441 5.75 15.97 7.04
N THR A 442 6.16 16.14 8.30
CA THR A 442 7.40 16.83 8.68
C THR A 442 8.66 15.96 8.64
N ASP A 443 8.52 14.63 8.56
CA ASP A 443 9.61 13.70 8.24
C ASP A 443 9.82 13.66 6.71
N GLU A 444 10.58 12.70 6.18
CA GLU A 444 10.69 12.49 4.73
C GLU A 444 10.43 11.05 4.28
N MET A 445 10.04 10.95 3.00
CA MET A 445 9.87 9.70 2.27
C MET A 445 10.34 9.86 0.83
N GLY A 446 10.68 8.75 0.20
CA GLY A 446 11.00 8.71 -1.22
C GLY A 446 10.61 7.37 -1.79
N ASP A 447 9.34 7.25 -2.19
CA ASP A 447 8.79 6.04 -2.80
C ASP A 447 8.24 6.35 -4.20
N LEU A 448 8.57 5.49 -5.16
CA LEU A 448 7.96 5.42 -6.47
C LEU A 448 7.20 4.10 -6.58
N TRP A 449 5.88 4.18 -6.48
CA TRP A 449 4.98 3.05 -6.68
C TRP A 449 4.65 2.89 -8.16
N ILE A 450 4.79 1.67 -8.68
CA ILE A 450 4.69 1.34 -10.09
C ILE A 450 3.74 0.15 -10.25
N GLN A 451 2.57 0.38 -10.82
CA GLN A 451 1.63 -0.68 -11.15
C GLN A 451 2.03 -1.32 -12.48
N VAL A 452 2.30 -2.62 -12.44
CA VAL A 452 2.72 -3.40 -13.61
C VAL A 452 1.78 -4.57 -13.87
N LEU A 453 1.63 -4.95 -15.13
CA LEU A 453 0.97 -6.17 -15.56
C LEU A 453 1.99 -7.10 -16.21
N THR A 454 2.01 -8.35 -15.77
CA THR A 454 2.85 -9.40 -16.38
C THR A 454 2.12 -10.07 -17.56
N ARG A 455 2.87 -10.76 -18.42
CA ARG A 455 2.31 -11.49 -19.58
C ARG A 455 1.57 -12.76 -19.18
N SER A 456 1.99 -13.39 -18.07
CA SER A 456 1.42 -14.67 -17.61
C SER A 456 1.39 -14.78 -16.07
N PRO A 457 0.58 -15.70 -15.51
CA PRO A 457 0.62 -16.03 -14.08
C PRO A 457 1.99 -16.51 -13.61
N ASP A 458 2.76 -17.17 -14.49
CA ASP A 458 4.10 -17.67 -14.20
C ASP A 458 5.10 -16.52 -14.07
N ASP A 459 5.02 -15.54 -14.95
CA ASP A 459 5.81 -14.31 -14.86
C ASP A 459 5.47 -13.52 -13.59
N ARG A 460 4.19 -13.48 -13.22
CA ARG A 460 3.75 -12.87 -11.95
C ARG A 460 4.39 -13.57 -10.75
N ARG A 461 4.39 -14.91 -10.71
CA ARG A 461 5.02 -15.68 -9.62
C ARG A 461 6.53 -15.43 -9.57
N ARG A 462 7.21 -15.40 -10.73
CA ARG A 462 8.64 -15.08 -10.82
C ARG A 462 8.95 -13.69 -10.30
N LEU A 463 8.19 -12.68 -10.74
CA LEU A 463 8.37 -11.30 -10.32
C LEU A 463 8.13 -11.11 -8.81
N ILE A 464 7.11 -11.75 -8.23
CA ILE A 464 6.86 -11.72 -6.78
C ILE A 464 8.03 -12.35 -6.00
N ALA A 465 8.50 -13.52 -6.45
CA ALA A 465 9.58 -14.24 -5.77
C ALA A 465 10.90 -13.47 -5.81
N ASP A 466 11.17 -12.77 -6.91
CA ASP A 466 12.40 -12.00 -7.12
C ASP A 466 12.36 -10.62 -6.44
N PHE A 467 11.26 -9.88 -6.60
CA PHE A 467 11.13 -8.52 -6.07
C PHE A 467 10.76 -8.47 -4.57
N GLY A 468 10.00 -9.46 -4.08
CA GLY A 468 9.48 -9.49 -2.72
C GLY A 468 10.56 -9.34 -1.63
N PRO A 469 11.66 -10.11 -1.65
CA PRO A 469 12.74 -9.98 -0.67
C PRO A 469 13.37 -8.58 -0.64
N LYS A 470 13.49 -7.90 -1.79
CA LYS A 470 14.02 -6.54 -1.88
C LYS A 470 13.15 -5.55 -1.10
N VAL A 471 11.83 -5.59 -1.31
CA VAL A 471 10.89 -4.69 -0.62
C VAL A 471 10.88 -4.97 0.88
N LEU A 472 10.86 -6.24 1.28
CA LEU A 472 10.90 -6.63 2.69
C LEU A 472 12.20 -6.18 3.38
N ALA A 473 13.34 -6.24 2.69
CA ALA A 473 14.60 -5.75 3.24
C ALA A 473 14.57 -4.22 3.45
N GLU A 474 13.96 -3.48 2.54
CA GLU A 474 13.78 -2.04 2.67
C GLU A 474 12.80 -1.70 3.81
N ASP A 475 11.66 -2.40 3.91
CA ASP A 475 10.72 -2.25 5.03
C ASP A 475 11.39 -2.53 6.38
N ALA A 476 12.22 -3.58 6.47
CA ALA A 476 12.99 -3.88 7.68
C ALA A 476 13.88 -2.69 8.08
N SER A 477 14.56 -2.06 7.10
CA SER A 477 15.37 -0.87 7.35
C SER A 477 14.54 0.30 7.88
N GLY A 478 13.34 0.54 7.34
CA GLY A 478 12.48 1.63 7.84
C GLY A 478 11.96 1.39 9.24
N TYR A 479 11.55 0.17 9.58
CA TYR A 479 11.17 -0.16 10.96
C TYR A 479 12.32 0.04 11.94
N GLU A 480 13.55 -0.37 11.59
CA GLU A 480 14.74 -0.09 12.41
C GLU A 480 14.99 1.42 12.56
N LYS A 481 14.75 2.21 11.51
CA LYS A 481 14.86 3.68 11.56
C LYS A 481 13.80 4.35 12.43
N LEU A 482 12.57 3.85 12.44
CA LEU A 482 11.53 4.33 13.37
C LEU A 482 11.89 3.98 14.81
N LEU A 483 12.51 2.82 15.04
CA LEU A 483 13.00 2.40 16.35
C LEU A 483 14.20 3.22 16.84
N ASP A 484 15.06 3.74 15.95
CA ASP A 484 16.11 4.70 16.34
C ASP A 484 15.52 5.94 17.03
N ALA A 485 14.33 6.39 16.61
CA ALA A 485 13.63 7.53 17.19
C ALA A 485 12.75 7.16 18.40
N ASN A 486 12.22 5.94 18.43
CA ASN A 486 11.34 5.46 19.50
C ASN A 486 11.67 4.00 19.91
N PRO A 487 12.80 3.78 20.62
CA PRO A 487 13.23 2.44 21.00
C PRO A 487 12.32 1.79 22.06
N GLY A 488 11.45 2.56 22.71
CA GLY A 488 10.47 2.09 23.69
C GLY A 488 9.14 1.64 23.08
N ASN A 489 9.08 1.36 21.77
CA ASN A 489 7.83 1.00 21.11
C ASN A 489 7.75 -0.50 20.81
N ALA A 490 7.12 -1.27 21.72
CA ALA A 490 6.97 -2.71 21.59
C ALA A 490 6.27 -3.15 20.29
N ARG A 491 5.27 -2.37 19.82
CA ARG A 491 4.55 -2.68 18.56
C ARG A 491 5.45 -2.54 17.33
N LEU A 492 6.34 -1.54 17.30
CA LEU A 492 7.32 -1.39 16.21
C LEU A 492 8.35 -2.51 16.22
N HIS A 493 8.80 -2.97 17.40
CA HIS A 493 9.67 -4.13 17.52
C HIS A 493 8.99 -5.41 16.98
N ASP A 494 7.74 -5.67 17.36
CA ASP A 494 6.98 -6.84 16.86
C ASP A 494 6.77 -6.78 15.34
N ALA A 495 6.44 -5.60 14.80
CA ALA A 495 6.30 -5.40 13.36
C ALA A 495 7.62 -5.62 12.59
N ALA A 496 8.75 -5.11 13.11
CA ALA A 496 10.07 -5.37 12.56
C ALA A 496 10.40 -6.87 12.55
N ALA A 497 10.09 -7.56 13.64
CA ALA A 497 10.32 -8.99 13.77
C ALA A 497 9.50 -9.81 12.76
N ALA A 498 8.25 -9.45 12.51
CA ALA A 498 7.42 -10.10 11.51
C ALA A 498 8.04 -10.03 10.10
N ILE A 499 8.68 -8.91 9.76
CA ILE A 499 9.40 -8.75 8.48
C ILE A 499 10.66 -9.61 8.47
N PHE A 500 11.46 -9.61 9.53
CA PHE A 500 12.65 -10.46 9.61
C PHE A 500 12.32 -11.96 9.55
N LEU A 501 11.18 -12.39 10.09
CA LEU A 501 10.69 -13.77 9.94
C LEU A 501 10.35 -14.12 8.49
N ARG A 502 9.83 -13.16 7.70
CA ARG A 502 9.57 -13.33 6.26
C ARG A 502 10.87 -13.36 5.45
N LEU A 503 11.85 -12.56 5.85
CA LEU A 503 13.22 -12.56 5.30
C LEU A 503 14.05 -13.78 5.74
N GLN A 504 13.49 -14.70 6.51
CA GLN A 504 14.19 -15.86 7.09
C GLN A 504 15.37 -15.48 8.00
N ASN A 505 15.42 -14.23 8.48
CA ASN A 505 16.40 -13.78 9.46
C ASN A 505 15.85 -13.94 10.88
N THR A 506 15.68 -15.20 11.28
CA THR A 506 15.06 -15.57 12.56
C THR A 506 15.81 -14.99 13.76
N ASN A 507 17.13 -14.85 13.68
CA ASN A 507 17.94 -14.27 14.76
C ASN A 507 17.60 -12.79 15.01
N ARG A 508 17.50 -11.96 13.95
CA ARG A 508 17.07 -10.56 14.12
C ARG A 508 15.64 -10.46 14.62
N ALA A 509 14.74 -11.34 14.14
CA ALA A 509 13.37 -11.39 14.66
C ALA A 509 13.34 -11.67 16.16
N VAL A 510 14.09 -12.65 16.66
CA VAL A 510 14.20 -12.96 18.09
C VAL A 510 14.71 -11.75 18.88
N ALA A 511 15.74 -11.04 18.37
CA ALA A 511 16.26 -9.85 19.03
C ALA A 511 15.20 -8.75 19.19
N HIS A 512 14.46 -8.44 18.12
CA HIS A 512 13.36 -7.46 18.21
C HIS A 512 12.24 -7.92 19.14
N LEU A 513 11.84 -9.20 19.09
CA LEU A 513 10.77 -9.72 19.96
C LEU A 513 11.18 -9.73 21.43
N THR A 514 12.46 -9.99 21.71
CA THR A 514 13.01 -9.89 23.06
C THR A 514 12.94 -8.46 23.57
N GLU A 515 13.30 -7.50 22.73
CA GLU A 515 13.20 -6.09 23.08
C GLU A 515 11.76 -5.61 23.24
N ALA A 516 10.83 -6.11 22.40
CA ALA A 516 9.40 -5.86 22.56
C ALA A 516 8.90 -6.32 23.96
N LEU A 517 9.33 -7.49 24.42
CA LEU A 517 8.98 -8.02 25.75
C LEU A 517 9.77 -7.35 26.88
N ARG A 518 10.93 -6.75 26.61
CA ARG A 518 11.65 -5.92 27.58
C ARG A 518 10.89 -4.62 27.84
N VAL A 519 10.29 -4.06 26.80
CA VAL A 519 9.48 -2.82 26.84
C VAL A 519 8.09 -3.09 27.44
N ASP A 520 7.41 -4.13 26.95
CA ASP A 520 6.09 -4.56 27.41
C ASP A 520 6.09 -6.08 27.67
N PRO A 521 6.34 -6.50 28.93
CA PRO A 521 6.39 -7.91 29.30
C PRO A 521 5.09 -8.70 29.11
N ASP A 522 3.95 -8.01 28.96
CA ASP A 522 2.64 -8.64 28.79
C ASP A 522 2.15 -8.57 27.33
N PHE A 523 3.04 -8.23 26.39
CA PHE A 523 2.68 -8.12 24.99
C PHE A 523 2.44 -9.49 24.33
N VAL A 524 1.17 -9.91 24.33
CA VAL A 524 0.70 -11.23 23.88
C VAL A 524 1.22 -11.62 22.48
N SER A 525 1.18 -10.70 21.51
CA SER A 525 1.64 -10.96 20.15
C SER A 525 3.14 -11.26 20.09
N ALA A 526 3.95 -10.52 20.86
CA ALA A 526 5.39 -10.73 20.91
C ALA A 526 5.76 -12.09 21.53
N HIS A 527 5.06 -12.52 22.59
CA HIS A 527 5.22 -13.88 23.14
C HIS A 527 4.93 -14.96 22.09
N TYR A 528 3.81 -14.84 21.37
CA TYR A 528 3.43 -15.78 20.33
C TYR A 528 4.42 -15.82 19.14
N ASN A 529 4.82 -14.65 18.66
CA ASN A 529 5.77 -14.51 17.55
C ASN A 529 7.18 -15.01 17.95
N LEU A 530 7.60 -14.76 19.19
CA LEU A 530 8.89 -15.22 19.71
C LEU A 530 8.93 -16.74 19.80
N ALA A 531 7.87 -17.36 20.31
CA ALA A 531 7.77 -18.81 20.32
C ALA A 531 7.85 -19.42 18.92
N THR A 532 7.16 -18.81 17.95
CA THR A 532 7.21 -19.23 16.54
C THR A 532 8.64 -19.13 15.98
N ALA A 533 9.36 -18.06 16.31
CA ALA A 533 10.76 -17.87 15.93
C ALA A 533 11.68 -18.91 16.61
N LEU A 534 11.46 -19.21 17.89
CA LEU A 534 12.25 -20.17 18.67
C LEU A 534 12.07 -21.61 18.15
N VAL A 535 10.87 -22.02 17.74
CA VAL A 535 10.67 -23.33 17.09
C VAL A 535 11.50 -23.44 15.81
N ARG A 536 11.59 -22.37 15.00
CA ARG A 536 12.44 -22.35 13.79
C ARG A 536 13.94 -22.43 14.09
N LEU A 537 14.36 -22.06 15.30
CA LEU A 537 15.73 -22.18 15.79
C LEU A 537 15.98 -23.49 16.54
N ASP A 538 15.08 -24.46 16.45
CA ASP A 538 15.15 -25.74 17.17
C ASP A 538 15.21 -25.58 18.70
N ARG A 539 14.49 -24.57 19.24
CA ARG A 539 14.38 -24.27 20.67
C ARG A 539 12.94 -24.43 21.20
N PRO A 540 12.29 -25.59 21.03
CA PRO A 540 10.88 -25.78 21.39
C PRO A 540 10.59 -25.67 22.90
N ASN A 541 11.57 -25.93 23.77
CA ASN A 541 11.39 -25.76 25.22
C ASN A 541 11.12 -24.30 25.59
N GLU A 542 11.88 -23.36 25.04
CA GLU A 542 11.67 -21.93 25.29
C GLU A 542 10.40 -21.43 24.60
N ALA A 543 10.08 -21.97 23.42
CA ALA A 543 8.82 -21.66 22.76
C ALA A 543 7.60 -22.00 23.62
N VAL A 544 7.61 -23.15 24.30
CA VAL A 544 6.52 -23.56 25.22
C VAL A 544 6.32 -22.54 26.35
N GLU A 545 7.40 -22.00 26.93
CA GLU A 545 7.30 -21.00 28.00
C GLU A 545 6.62 -19.71 27.52
N HIS A 546 7.02 -19.19 26.35
CA HIS A 546 6.37 -18.00 25.78
C HIS A 546 4.92 -18.28 25.34
N LEU A 547 4.61 -19.46 24.79
CA LEU A 547 3.24 -19.84 24.42
C LEU A 547 2.33 -20.00 25.63
N ARG A 548 2.82 -20.58 26.72
CA ARG A 548 2.10 -20.62 28.01
C ARG A 548 1.79 -19.22 28.51
N ARG A 549 2.76 -18.31 28.45
CA ARG A 549 2.53 -16.91 28.83
C ARG A 549 1.48 -16.24 27.94
N ALA A 550 1.55 -16.43 26.62
CA ALA A 550 0.54 -15.92 25.69
C ALA A 550 -0.87 -16.45 26.00
N VAL A 551 -1.00 -17.74 26.29
CA VAL A 551 -2.29 -18.38 26.66
C VAL A 551 -2.78 -17.94 28.03
N GLN A 552 -1.89 -17.69 29.01
CA GLN A 552 -2.26 -17.14 30.31
C GLN A 552 -2.82 -15.72 30.18
N LEU A 553 -2.15 -14.87 29.39
CA LEU A 553 -2.58 -13.49 29.15
C LEU A 553 -3.85 -13.41 28.30
N ARG A 554 -4.02 -14.33 27.35
CA ARG A 554 -5.19 -14.42 26.47
C ARG A 554 -5.68 -15.87 26.34
N PRO A 555 -6.55 -16.35 27.24
CA PRO A 555 -7.02 -17.74 27.26
C PRO A 555 -7.81 -18.20 26.04
N ASP A 556 -8.42 -17.29 25.30
CA ASP A 556 -9.18 -17.55 24.05
C ASP A 556 -8.29 -17.50 22.79
N PHE A 557 -6.96 -17.33 22.93
CA PHE A 557 -6.06 -17.26 21.78
C PHE A 557 -5.80 -18.63 21.14
N VAL A 558 -6.70 -19.05 20.26
CA VAL A 558 -6.68 -20.38 19.61
C VAL A 558 -5.34 -20.68 18.93
N ALA A 559 -4.77 -19.74 18.16
CA ALA A 559 -3.50 -19.95 17.46
C ALA A 559 -2.34 -20.24 18.42
N ALA A 560 -2.29 -19.55 19.58
CA ALA A 560 -1.27 -19.81 20.60
C ALA A 560 -1.46 -21.19 21.24
N ARG A 561 -2.70 -21.63 21.50
CA ARG A 561 -2.98 -22.98 22.02
C ARG A 561 -2.59 -24.08 21.03
N VAL A 562 -2.90 -23.90 19.75
CA VAL A 562 -2.50 -24.85 18.69
C VAL A 562 -0.98 -24.93 18.58
N ASN A 563 -0.27 -23.79 18.58
CA ASN A 563 1.19 -23.79 18.53
C ASN A 563 1.82 -24.33 19.82
N LEU A 564 1.17 -24.16 20.98
CA LEU A 564 1.59 -24.77 22.24
C LEU A 564 1.48 -26.29 22.15
N GLY A 565 0.33 -26.80 21.69
CA GLY A 565 0.12 -28.22 21.45
C GLY A 565 1.11 -28.80 20.45
N ALA A 566 1.39 -28.10 19.34
CA ALA A 566 2.38 -28.51 18.35
C ALA A 566 3.81 -28.55 18.94
N SER A 567 4.20 -27.54 19.73
CA SER A 567 5.52 -27.49 20.38
C SER A 567 5.68 -28.59 21.44
N LEU A 568 4.62 -28.86 22.21
CA LEU A 568 4.58 -29.97 23.17
C LEU A 568 4.65 -31.33 22.47
N ARG A 569 4.01 -31.49 21.30
CA ARG A 569 4.11 -32.68 20.46
C ARG A 569 5.56 -32.93 20.00
N LEU A 570 6.27 -31.89 19.55
CA LEU A 570 7.69 -31.99 19.18
C LEU A 570 8.56 -32.46 20.36
N LEU A 571 8.23 -32.02 21.56
CA LEU A 571 8.86 -32.45 22.82
C LEU A 571 8.37 -33.81 23.34
N LYS A 572 7.46 -34.49 22.62
CA LYS A 572 6.81 -35.74 23.00
C LYS A 572 6.01 -35.69 24.32
N ARG A 573 5.58 -34.49 24.71
CA ARG A 573 4.71 -34.24 25.89
C ARG A 573 3.25 -34.37 25.47
N TYR A 574 2.85 -35.57 25.07
CA TYR A 574 1.59 -35.82 24.35
C TYR A 574 0.33 -35.54 25.17
N ASP A 575 0.34 -35.79 26.49
CA ASP A 575 -0.82 -35.52 27.35
C ASP A 575 -1.13 -34.01 27.45
N GLU A 576 -0.08 -33.20 27.65
CA GLU A 576 -0.20 -31.74 27.69
C GLU A 576 -0.60 -31.22 26.30
N ALA A 577 0.02 -31.73 25.23
CA ALA A 577 -0.32 -31.35 23.87
C ALA A 577 -1.79 -31.62 23.55
N THR A 578 -2.29 -32.81 23.90
CA THR A 578 -3.68 -33.22 23.70
C THR A 578 -4.65 -32.32 24.47
N THR A 579 -4.29 -31.94 25.70
CA THR A 579 -5.09 -31.03 26.52
C THR A 579 -5.25 -29.68 25.84
N GLU A 580 -4.15 -29.06 25.40
CA GLU A 580 -4.18 -27.75 24.74
C GLU A 580 -4.91 -27.78 23.39
N LEU A 581 -4.70 -28.84 22.61
CA LEU A 581 -5.38 -29.01 21.32
C LEU A 581 -6.89 -29.21 21.49
N ARG A 582 -7.33 -29.95 22.51
CA ARG A 582 -8.76 -30.08 22.82
C ARG A 582 -9.37 -28.77 23.29
N LEU A 583 -8.66 -27.99 24.10
CA LEU A 583 -9.10 -26.63 24.48
C LEU A 583 -9.21 -25.72 23.25
N ALA A 584 -8.25 -25.78 22.32
CA ALA A 584 -8.34 -25.06 21.06
C ALA A 584 -9.58 -25.47 20.24
N LEU A 585 -9.91 -26.77 20.20
CA LEU A 585 -11.10 -27.28 19.50
C LEU A 585 -12.43 -26.95 20.21
N GLN A 586 -12.43 -26.75 21.53
CA GLN A 586 -13.60 -26.22 22.24
C GLN A 586 -13.91 -24.79 21.81
N LEU A 587 -12.88 -23.97 21.60
CA LEU A 587 -13.01 -22.59 21.12
C LEU A 587 -13.32 -22.53 19.61
N GLN A 588 -12.67 -23.39 18.82
CA GLN A 588 -12.84 -23.45 17.37
C GLN A 588 -12.90 -24.89 16.88
N ARG A 589 -14.12 -25.45 16.83
CA ARG A 589 -14.36 -26.87 16.49
C ARG A 589 -13.80 -27.32 15.13
N GLY A 590 -13.76 -26.41 14.14
CA GLY A 590 -13.27 -26.71 12.79
C GLY A 590 -11.79 -26.39 12.57
N ASN A 591 -10.96 -26.29 13.63
CA ASN A 591 -9.56 -25.94 13.46
C ASN A 591 -8.76 -27.13 12.87
N ALA A 592 -8.49 -27.06 11.57
CA ALA A 592 -7.84 -28.13 10.81
C ALA A 592 -6.43 -28.47 11.33
N VAL A 593 -5.66 -27.47 11.77
CA VAL A 593 -4.29 -27.66 12.29
C VAL A 593 -4.30 -28.34 13.66
N ALA A 594 -5.31 -28.06 14.49
CA ALA A 594 -5.48 -28.73 15.77
C ALA A 594 -5.76 -30.23 15.59
N HIS A 595 -6.70 -30.57 14.69
CA HIS A 595 -6.99 -31.95 14.30
C HIS A 595 -5.75 -32.64 13.70
N ALA A 596 -5.01 -31.98 12.82
CA ALA A 596 -3.77 -32.51 12.26
C ALA A 596 -2.74 -32.89 13.33
N ASN A 597 -2.54 -32.01 14.34
CA ASN A 597 -1.62 -32.29 15.44
C ASN A 597 -2.11 -33.43 16.34
N LEU A 598 -3.41 -33.53 16.64
CA LEU A 598 -3.97 -34.67 17.37
C LEU A 598 -3.79 -35.98 16.59
N GLY A 599 -4.03 -35.97 15.28
CA GLY A 599 -3.77 -37.12 14.41
C GLY A 599 -2.30 -37.55 14.47
N GLY A 600 -1.37 -36.59 14.43
CA GLY A 600 0.06 -36.85 14.61
C GLY A 600 0.42 -37.44 15.97
N ILE A 601 -0.23 -37.00 17.05
CA ILE A 601 -0.05 -37.56 18.40
C ILE A 601 -0.55 -39.00 18.44
N PHE A 602 -1.79 -39.26 18.01
CA PHE A 602 -2.34 -40.61 18.02
C PHE A 602 -1.57 -41.58 17.12
N SER A 603 -1.04 -41.10 15.99
CA SER A 603 -0.15 -41.89 15.15
C SER A 603 1.13 -42.28 15.90
N ALA A 604 1.73 -41.35 16.65
CA ALA A 604 2.94 -41.60 17.42
C ALA A 604 2.70 -42.53 18.64
N GLU A 605 1.49 -42.54 19.18
CA GLU A 605 1.05 -43.44 20.26
C GLU A 605 0.65 -44.84 19.76
N GLY A 606 0.69 -45.11 18.45
CA GLY A 606 0.27 -46.40 17.89
C GLY A 606 -1.25 -46.60 17.88
N ARG A 607 -2.01 -45.49 17.78
CA ARG A 607 -3.48 -45.45 17.77
C ARG A 607 -4.01 -45.03 16.40
N PRO A 608 -3.87 -45.89 15.37
CA PRO A 608 -4.11 -45.51 13.97
C PRO A 608 -5.57 -45.21 13.66
N ARG A 609 -6.53 -45.77 14.42
CA ARG A 609 -7.96 -45.50 14.20
C ARG A 609 -8.32 -44.06 14.59
N GLU A 610 -7.87 -43.63 15.75
CA GLU A 610 -8.03 -42.24 16.19
C GLU A 610 -7.25 -41.28 15.28
N ALA A 611 -6.02 -41.64 14.87
CA ALA A 611 -5.25 -40.83 13.93
C ALA A 611 -6.00 -40.61 12.59
N ILE A 612 -6.55 -41.68 12.00
CA ILE A 612 -7.35 -41.58 10.76
C ILE A 612 -8.56 -40.65 10.95
N ALA A 613 -9.27 -40.76 12.08
CA ALA A 613 -10.44 -39.93 12.36
C ALA A 613 -10.07 -38.44 12.42
N GLU A 614 -9.00 -38.09 13.14
CA GLU A 614 -8.52 -36.72 13.26
C GLU A 614 -7.98 -36.16 11.93
N TYR A 615 -7.22 -36.96 11.17
CA TYR A 615 -6.76 -36.52 9.85
C TYR A 615 -7.91 -36.27 8.87
N ARG A 616 -8.99 -37.07 8.94
CA ARG A 616 -10.19 -36.81 8.14
C ARG A 616 -10.85 -35.50 8.52
N LEU A 617 -11.04 -35.24 9.82
CA LEU A 617 -11.57 -33.94 10.29
C LEU A 617 -10.69 -32.76 9.85
N ALA A 618 -9.37 -32.92 9.88
CA ALA A 618 -8.45 -31.91 9.37
C ALA A 618 -8.65 -31.65 7.86
N LEU A 619 -8.83 -32.70 7.06
CA LEU A 619 -9.01 -32.60 5.61
C LEU A 619 -10.41 -32.15 5.19
N ASP A 620 -11.43 -32.43 6.01
CA ASP A 620 -12.78 -31.90 5.82
C ASP A 620 -12.80 -30.38 6.03
N ALA A 621 -12.02 -29.88 7.00
CA ALA A 621 -11.88 -28.45 7.27
C ALA A 621 -10.91 -27.75 6.30
N ASN A 622 -9.83 -28.41 5.89
CA ASN A 622 -8.90 -27.92 4.87
C ASN A 622 -8.31 -29.08 4.04
N PRO A 623 -8.78 -29.28 2.80
CA PRO A 623 -8.43 -30.45 2.00
C PRO A 623 -7.02 -30.44 1.41
N ASP A 624 -6.27 -29.34 1.56
CA ASP A 624 -4.93 -29.17 1.00
C ASP A 624 -3.81 -29.18 2.07
N LEU A 625 -4.11 -29.63 3.29
CA LEU A 625 -3.09 -29.81 4.33
C LEU A 625 -2.16 -31.00 4.02
N LEU A 626 -0.90 -30.68 3.74
CA LEU A 626 0.10 -31.67 3.30
C LEU A 626 0.38 -32.78 4.33
N GLU A 627 0.60 -32.45 5.61
CA GLU A 627 0.90 -33.45 6.65
C GLU A 627 -0.26 -34.45 6.82
N PRO A 628 -1.53 -34.03 7.03
CA PRO A 628 -2.68 -34.95 7.03
C PRO A 628 -2.85 -35.76 5.74
N LEU A 629 -2.69 -35.16 4.56
CA LEU A 629 -2.80 -35.89 3.29
C LEU A 629 -1.77 -37.03 3.24
N ALA A 630 -0.50 -36.72 3.50
CA ALA A 630 0.59 -37.69 3.45
C ALA A 630 0.48 -38.74 4.56
N ALA A 631 0.19 -38.33 5.80
CA ALA A 631 0.09 -39.23 6.95
C ALA A 631 -1.13 -40.17 6.85
N LEU A 632 -2.28 -39.66 6.38
CA LEU A 632 -3.46 -40.50 6.15
C LEU A 632 -3.20 -41.47 4.99
N ALA A 633 -2.63 -41.00 3.87
CA ALA A 633 -2.27 -41.87 2.76
C ALA A 633 -1.30 -42.98 3.18
N TRP A 634 -0.26 -42.62 3.95
CA TRP A 634 0.69 -43.57 4.52
C TRP A 634 -0.05 -44.60 5.38
N THR A 635 -0.81 -44.17 6.38
CA THR A 635 -1.53 -45.07 7.30
C THR A 635 -2.47 -46.02 6.56
N LEU A 636 -3.25 -45.52 5.61
CA LEU A 636 -4.16 -46.34 4.79
C LEU A 636 -3.42 -47.27 3.82
N ALA A 637 -2.16 -46.98 3.49
CA ALA A 637 -1.33 -47.83 2.65
C ALA A 637 -0.61 -48.91 3.46
N THR A 638 -0.03 -48.57 4.61
CA THR A 638 1.01 -49.36 5.31
C THR A 638 0.54 -50.02 6.59
N SER A 639 -0.62 -49.66 7.15
CA SER A 639 -1.05 -50.16 8.46
C SER A 639 -0.94 -51.69 8.56
N PRO A 640 -0.44 -52.24 9.68
CA PRO A 640 -0.42 -53.69 9.91
C PRO A 640 -1.84 -54.27 9.98
N ASP A 641 -2.81 -53.49 10.49
CA ASP A 641 -4.23 -53.87 10.52
C ASP A 641 -4.82 -53.85 9.10
N ALA A 642 -5.25 -55.02 8.63
CA ALA A 642 -5.87 -55.17 7.33
C ALA A 642 -7.16 -54.37 7.16
N GLY A 643 -7.93 -54.20 8.23
CA GLY A 643 -9.19 -53.47 8.22
C GLY A 643 -9.03 -51.96 8.01
N LEU A 644 -7.83 -51.41 8.24
CA LEU A 644 -7.53 -49.99 8.04
C LEU A 644 -6.96 -49.70 6.66
N ARG A 645 -6.50 -50.71 5.93
CA ARG A 645 -5.88 -50.50 4.63
C ARG A 645 -6.93 -50.16 3.56
N GLN A 646 -6.76 -49.01 2.91
CA GLN A 646 -7.63 -48.55 1.82
C GLN A 646 -6.78 -48.07 0.63
N PRO A 647 -6.27 -48.99 -0.21
CA PRO A 647 -5.28 -48.66 -1.23
C PRO A 647 -5.73 -47.60 -2.25
N ALA A 648 -7.00 -47.64 -2.67
CA ALA A 648 -7.53 -46.67 -3.63
C ALA A 648 -7.62 -45.25 -3.03
N GLU A 649 -8.05 -45.14 -1.77
CA GLU A 649 -8.09 -43.85 -1.06
C GLU A 649 -6.68 -43.32 -0.81
N ALA A 650 -5.75 -44.18 -0.39
CA ALA A 650 -4.35 -43.83 -0.17
C ALA A 650 -3.71 -43.22 -1.43
N VAL A 651 -3.93 -43.82 -2.59
CA VAL A 651 -3.41 -43.30 -3.88
C VAL A 651 -3.97 -41.91 -4.18
N ARG A 652 -5.29 -41.72 -4.06
CA ARG A 652 -5.93 -40.43 -4.32
C ARG A 652 -5.38 -39.31 -3.43
N LEU A 653 -5.21 -39.59 -2.13
CA LEU A 653 -4.68 -38.62 -1.17
C LEU A 653 -3.21 -38.27 -1.47
N ALA A 654 -2.39 -39.28 -1.74
CA ALA A 654 -0.98 -39.07 -2.04
C ALA A 654 -0.73 -38.38 -3.40
N GLU A 655 -1.53 -38.69 -4.43
CA GLU A 655 -1.46 -38.01 -5.73
C GLU A 655 -1.84 -36.53 -5.60
N ARG A 656 -2.84 -36.20 -4.77
CA ARG A 656 -3.18 -34.81 -4.44
C ARG A 656 -2.02 -34.10 -3.74
N ALA A 657 -1.45 -34.71 -2.70
CA ALA A 657 -0.29 -34.15 -2.00
C ALA A 657 0.91 -33.94 -2.94
N ALA A 658 1.19 -34.91 -3.83
CA ALA A 658 2.27 -34.82 -4.80
C ALA A 658 2.05 -33.72 -5.84
N THR A 659 0.79 -33.45 -6.20
CA THR A 659 0.43 -32.33 -7.08
C THR A 659 0.67 -30.99 -6.39
N LEU A 660 0.23 -30.86 -5.13
CA LEU A 660 0.41 -29.63 -4.34
C LEU A 660 1.88 -29.27 -4.12
N THR A 661 2.76 -30.27 -3.99
CA THR A 661 4.21 -30.06 -3.82
C THR A 661 4.98 -30.03 -5.13
N ASN A 662 4.30 -30.15 -6.27
CA ASN A 662 4.91 -30.34 -7.59
C ASN A 662 5.98 -31.45 -7.58
N ARG A 663 5.73 -32.51 -6.81
CA ARG A 663 6.61 -33.65 -6.59
C ARG A 663 7.99 -33.28 -6.04
N ARG A 664 8.10 -32.24 -5.22
CA ARG A 664 9.38 -31.81 -4.61
C ARG A 664 9.55 -32.20 -3.15
N ASP A 665 8.51 -32.74 -2.52
CA ASP A 665 8.55 -33.18 -1.12
C ASP A 665 8.81 -34.69 -1.02
N VAL A 666 9.90 -35.04 -0.34
CA VAL A 666 10.35 -36.43 -0.19
C VAL A 666 9.36 -37.29 0.59
N THR A 667 8.80 -36.75 1.68
CA THR A 667 7.84 -37.46 2.54
C THR A 667 6.54 -37.77 1.77
N VAL A 668 6.09 -36.81 0.96
CA VAL A 668 4.92 -36.99 0.08
C VAL A 668 5.18 -38.05 -1.00
N LEU A 669 6.37 -38.04 -1.61
CA LEU A 669 6.72 -39.04 -2.62
C LEU A 669 6.85 -40.45 -2.04
N ASP A 670 7.37 -40.57 -0.82
CA ASP A 670 7.46 -41.82 -0.06
C ASP A 670 6.06 -42.38 0.25
N ALA A 671 5.14 -41.52 0.74
CA ALA A 671 3.74 -41.90 0.92
C ALA A 671 3.04 -42.29 -0.38
N LEU A 672 3.34 -41.60 -1.49
CA LEU A 672 2.83 -41.93 -2.82
C LEU A 672 3.31 -43.30 -3.31
N ALA A 673 4.58 -43.61 -3.13
CA ALA A 673 5.14 -44.90 -3.49
C ALA A 673 4.53 -46.04 -2.66
N ALA A 674 4.38 -45.84 -1.33
CA ALA A 674 3.72 -46.78 -0.45
C ALA A 674 2.25 -47.03 -0.87
N ALA A 675 1.52 -45.97 -1.22
CA ALA A 675 0.15 -46.06 -1.71
C ALA A 675 0.05 -46.86 -3.02
N TYR A 676 0.91 -46.56 -4.00
CA TYR A 676 0.98 -47.33 -5.24
C TYR A 676 1.31 -48.80 -5.02
N ALA A 677 2.29 -49.10 -4.16
CA ALA A 677 2.66 -50.46 -3.84
C ALA A 677 1.50 -51.22 -3.17
N SER A 678 0.76 -50.57 -2.25
CA SER A 678 -0.42 -51.15 -1.61
C SER A 678 -1.56 -51.43 -2.60
N ALA A 679 -1.67 -50.64 -3.67
CA ALA A 679 -2.61 -50.83 -4.76
C ALA A 679 -2.12 -51.79 -5.86
N GLY A 680 -0.94 -52.41 -5.70
CA GLY A 680 -0.33 -53.31 -6.69
C GLY A 680 0.32 -52.61 -7.89
N ARG A 681 0.36 -51.28 -7.91
CA ARG A 681 0.98 -50.44 -8.97
C ARG A 681 2.49 -50.32 -8.76
N PHE A 682 3.21 -51.44 -8.80
CA PHE A 682 4.63 -51.49 -8.43
C PHE A 682 5.57 -50.70 -9.36
N VAL A 683 5.21 -50.53 -10.64
CA VAL A 683 5.99 -49.68 -11.57
C VAL A 683 5.97 -48.22 -11.12
N ASP A 684 4.78 -47.70 -10.79
CA ASP A 684 4.60 -46.33 -10.29
C ASP A 684 5.22 -46.13 -8.91
N ALA A 685 5.17 -47.17 -8.06
CA ALA A 685 5.82 -47.16 -6.74
C ALA A 685 7.35 -47.05 -6.86
N VAL A 686 7.97 -47.86 -7.72
CA VAL A 686 9.42 -47.81 -7.96
C VAL A 686 9.84 -46.46 -8.54
N ALA A 687 9.07 -45.91 -9.49
CA ALA A 687 9.37 -44.61 -10.09
C ALA A 687 9.29 -43.47 -9.06
N SER A 688 8.26 -43.48 -8.22
CA SER A 688 8.05 -42.45 -7.19
C SER A 688 9.09 -42.53 -6.07
N GLU A 689 9.42 -43.73 -5.59
CA GLU A 689 10.42 -43.94 -4.54
C GLU A 689 11.85 -43.66 -5.05
N GLN A 690 12.15 -43.97 -6.32
CA GLN A 690 13.42 -43.60 -6.95
C GLN A 690 13.56 -42.08 -7.03
N PHE A 691 12.49 -41.37 -7.43
CA PHE A 691 12.51 -39.92 -7.49
C PHE A 691 12.70 -39.27 -6.10
N ALA A 692 12.08 -39.84 -5.07
CA ALA A 692 12.32 -39.42 -3.68
C ALA A 692 13.79 -39.64 -3.27
N LEU A 693 14.37 -40.79 -3.64
CA LEU A 693 15.78 -41.09 -3.36
C LEU A 693 16.73 -40.11 -4.06
N ASP A 694 16.47 -39.79 -5.32
CA ASP A 694 17.30 -38.85 -6.10
C ASP A 694 17.29 -37.44 -5.46
N LEU A 695 16.13 -36.97 -4.99
CA LEU A 695 16.02 -35.69 -4.26
C LEU A 695 16.83 -35.69 -2.96
N VAL A 696 16.74 -36.76 -2.17
CA VAL A 696 17.50 -36.89 -0.91
C VAL A 696 19.00 -36.93 -1.17
N GLN A 697 19.44 -37.61 -2.22
CA GLN A 697 20.84 -37.70 -2.62
C GLN A 697 21.38 -36.35 -3.12
N ALA A 698 20.60 -35.65 -3.95
CA ALA A 698 20.94 -34.30 -4.41
C ALA A 698 21.09 -33.31 -3.24
N ALA A 699 20.32 -33.50 -2.16
CA ALA A 699 20.40 -32.71 -0.93
C ALA A 699 21.54 -33.13 0.03
N GLY A 700 22.32 -34.18 -0.28
CA GLY A 700 23.43 -34.66 0.56
C GLY A 700 23.00 -35.38 1.86
N ALA A 701 21.72 -35.73 2.02
CA ALA A 701 21.18 -36.29 3.26
C ALA A 701 21.30 -37.83 3.32
N THR A 702 22.51 -38.34 3.53
CA THR A 702 22.84 -39.77 3.43
C THR A 702 22.07 -40.69 4.40
N ALA A 703 21.76 -40.22 5.62
CA ALA A 703 21.03 -41.00 6.62
C ALA A 703 19.55 -41.21 6.25
N ALA A 704 18.91 -40.21 5.65
CA ALA A 704 17.50 -40.29 5.23
C ALA A 704 17.30 -41.22 4.02
N ALA A 705 18.35 -41.48 3.25
CA ALA A 705 18.29 -42.33 2.06
C ALA A 705 18.19 -43.85 2.37
N ALA A 706 18.54 -44.28 3.58
CA ALA A 706 18.53 -45.71 3.96
C ALA A 706 17.13 -46.34 4.00
N PRO A 707 16.13 -45.77 4.72
CA PRO A 707 14.78 -46.32 4.73
C PRO A 707 14.12 -46.31 3.33
N ILE A 708 14.35 -45.26 2.54
CA ILE A 708 13.85 -45.13 1.16
C ILE A 708 14.43 -46.24 0.27
N ARG A 709 15.74 -46.51 0.36
CA ARG A 709 16.38 -47.61 -0.38
C ARG A 709 15.78 -48.98 -0.02
N SER A 710 15.54 -49.22 1.27
CA SER A 710 14.94 -50.46 1.75
C SER A 710 13.53 -50.68 1.16
N ARG A 711 12.69 -49.63 1.16
CA ARG A 711 11.35 -49.68 0.55
C ARG A 711 11.41 -49.83 -0.97
N LEU A 712 12.31 -49.11 -1.63
CA LEU A 712 12.55 -49.25 -3.08
C LEU A 712 12.88 -50.69 -3.48
N GLU A 713 13.71 -51.39 -2.69
CA GLU A 713 14.01 -52.82 -2.92
C GLU A 713 12.79 -53.72 -2.71
N LEU A 714 11.96 -53.46 -1.70
CA LEU A 714 10.69 -54.17 -1.51
C LEU A 714 9.77 -53.99 -2.72
N TYR A 715 9.63 -52.76 -3.20
CA TYR A 715 8.76 -52.43 -4.34
C TYR A 715 9.26 -53.06 -5.64
N ARG A 716 10.59 -53.10 -5.88
CA ARG A 716 11.20 -53.84 -7.00
C ARG A 716 10.91 -55.33 -6.96
N ARG A 717 10.77 -55.91 -5.76
CA ARG A 717 10.38 -57.32 -5.54
C ARG A 717 8.85 -57.53 -5.52
N LYS A 718 8.07 -56.52 -5.91
CA LYS A 718 6.59 -56.54 -5.88
C LYS A 718 6.01 -56.85 -4.50
N LYS A 719 6.65 -56.35 -3.44
CA LYS A 719 6.17 -56.48 -2.05
C LYS A 719 5.80 -55.10 -1.50
N PRO A 720 4.58 -54.90 -0.98
CA PRO A 720 4.22 -53.65 -0.33
C PRO A 720 4.88 -53.55 1.05
N PHE A 721 5.19 -52.33 1.47
CA PHE A 721 5.69 -52.07 2.82
C PHE A 721 4.55 -52.08 3.84
N ARG A 722 4.82 -52.57 5.05
CA ARG A 722 3.88 -52.60 6.18
C ARG A 722 4.60 -52.11 7.43
N ASP A 723 3.97 -51.20 8.17
CA ASP A 723 4.49 -50.76 9.46
C ASP A 723 4.48 -51.93 10.45
N ARG A 724 5.48 -51.95 11.34
CA ARG A 724 5.69 -53.03 12.32
C ARG A 724 5.05 -52.71 13.65
#